data_AF-A0A928CCX5-F1
#
_entry.id   AF-A0A928CCX5-F1
#
_cell.length_a   1.000
_cell.length_b   1.000
_cell.length_c   1.000
_cell.angle_alpha   90.00
_cell.angle_beta   90.00
_cell.angle_gamma   90.00
#
_symmetry.space_group_name_H-M   'P 1'
#
loop_
_entity.id
_entity.type
_entity.pdbx_description
1 polymer ?
#
loop_
_entity_poly.entity_id
_entity_poly.type
_entity_poly.pdbx_seq_one_letter_code
_entity_poly.pdbx_strand_id
1 'polypeptide(L)'
;MVFLRNKIYKKMKDRFTRLVLILSLVFGFSFNVNSQENELPEWRLKKYLSEEEMYMPVANRSFVETPPPTGEVRFPGEYEPMQAVMIVYPLGIPVELVKEMAEDCKVITVVTSYEQNYAANDFQAAGVNMANVEFLNASTNSYWIRDFGPWYIFNGKEPAIVDNKYNRPRPYDDDIPGEFAEYWGIEMFGMNVVHTGGNMMEDGRGHGVSDDIVITESYSQAGVTEEQVYERMKAYLGIDPYHVTIDPQGDYIAHVDCWGKYLAPDKILLARVPESNPRYPYYEEVAEYFETTNCCWGYPYKVYRVDIPGGNVISPYTNSLILNKKVLVPMGSNNAYNEAALNIYREAMPGYEVIGVVNNSYWDGWLNTDALHCRTRGVMDFNMFYVDHRDVVFGEQQWQDSIAITSKFIAYSGADLKQDSLLIYYRIDEGEYQTAKMTATGNPDEYVGYIKGYNGGSKVDYYVFGADESNRRYQQPVFGELDPHTFTMEEHAQELLTFNLDEIVFDETYMNHNDEFVLEITNNTASDVVIENIALKECTHDVSVEYNFSLPYTLAVGESAEVILYIEWCMKELLFETELVITSSVGEQIIPVKYDGWIGLEEKNVISAEIYPNPMNDILYIESDDVVSVTVFNAVGQQVLFVENRNEIDVAELNSGLYFVRLVDNKGNTLTKKIIKQ
;
A
#
# COMPACT_ATOMS: atom_id res chain seq x y z
N MET A 1 -82.53 51.94 -19.81
CA MET A 1 -81.25 51.83 -19.08
C MET A 1 -80.84 50.40 -18.68
N VAL A 2 -81.73 49.41 -18.64
CA VAL A 2 -81.39 48.01 -18.28
C VAL A 2 -80.73 47.22 -19.44
N PHE A 3 -81.02 47.57 -20.69
CA PHE A 3 -80.47 46.85 -21.87
C PHE A 3 -78.99 47.17 -22.21
N LEU A 4 -78.52 48.40 -21.96
CA LEU A 4 -77.10 48.75 -22.13
C LEU A 4 -76.22 48.13 -21.02
N ARG A 5 -76.77 48.02 -19.81
CA ARG A 5 -76.09 47.46 -18.63
C ARG A 5 -75.75 45.98 -18.84
N ASN A 6 -76.66 45.18 -19.42
CA ASN A 6 -76.43 43.75 -19.68
C ASN A 6 -75.44 43.47 -20.82
N LYS A 7 -75.34 44.35 -21.83
CA LYS A 7 -74.41 44.18 -22.96
C LYS A 7 -72.96 44.50 -22.56
N ILE A 8 -72.78 45.48 -21.67
CA ILE A 8 -71.49 45.84 -21.06
C ILE A 8 -71.07 44.75 -20.05
N TYR A 9 -72.00 44.24 -19.23
CA TYR A 9 -71.72 43.15 -18.29
C TYR A 9 -71.28 41.85 -18.99
N LYS A 10 -71.88 41.50 -20.13
CA LYS A 10 -71.52 40.31 -20.91
C LYS A 10 -70.13 40.45 -21.58
N LYS A 11 -69.80 41.63 -22.12
CA LYS A 11 -68.47 41.92 -22.69
C LYS A 11 -67.36 42.02 -21.64
N MET A 12 -67.67 42.52 -20.43
CA MET A 12 -66.74 42.53 -19.30
C MET A 12 -66.54 41.12 -18.73
N LYS A 13 -67.59 40.29 -18.65
CA LYS A 13 -67.49 38.89 -18.22
C LYS A 13 -66.61 38.06 -19.16
N ASP A 14 -66.80 38.15 -20.49
CA ASP A 14 -65.94 37.42 -21.45
C ASP A 14 -64.48 37.89 -21.45
N ARG A 15 -64.22 39.19 -21.23
CA ARG A 15 -62.86 39.72 -21.09
C ARG A 15 -62.22 39.33 -19.76
N PHE A 16 -62.99 39.29 -18.67
CA PHE A 16 -62.54 38.82 -17.35
C PHE A 16 -62.28 37.32 -17.36
N THR A 17 -63.11 36.51 -18.02
CA THR A 17 -62.89 35.06 -18.17
C THR A 17 -61.68 34.74 -19.04
N ARG A 18 -61.40 35.52 -20.11
CA ARG A 18 -60.15 35.39 -20.88
C ARG A 18 -58.91 35.87 -20.13
N LEU A 19 -59.02 36.94 -19.33
CA LEU A 19 -57.92 37.43 -18.50
C LEU A 19 -57.60 36.44 -17.37
N VAL A 20 -58.62 35.81 -16.76
CA VAL A 20 -58.46 34.75 -15.75
C VAL A 20 -57.88 33.48 -16.36
N LEU A 21 -58.24 33.10 -17.59
CA LEU A 21 -57.62 31.97 -18.31
C LEU A 21 -56.14 32.23 -18.68
N ILE A 22 -55.79 33.45 -19.06
CA ILE A 22 -54.39 33.82 -19.38
C ILE A 22 -53.56 33.97 -18.09
N LEU A 23 -54.13 34.51 -17.01
CA LEU A 23 -53.47 34.57 -15.70
C LEU A 23 -53.34 33.19 -15.04
N SER A 24 -54.26 32.25 -15.25
CA SER A 24 -54.11 30.86 -14.77
C SER A 24 -53.15 30.01 -15.62
N LEU A 25 -52.95 30.37 -16.90
CA LEU A 25 -51.87 29.81 -17.73
C LEU A 25 -50.47 30.39 -17.40
N VAL A 26 -50.39 31.61 -16.86
CA VAL A 26 -49.12 32.27 -16.51
C VAL A 26 -48.75 32.12 -15.03
N PHE A 27 -49.71 31.97 -14.10
CA PHE A 27 -49.45 31.63 -12.68
C PHE A 27 -49.39 30.12 -12.40
N GLY A 28 -49.74 29.27 -13.37
CA GLY A 28 -49.51 27.81 -13.28
C GLY A 28 -48.07 27.40 -13.53
N PHE A 29 -47.17 28.34 -13.86
CA PHE A 29 -45.79 28.05 -14.27
C PHE A 29 -44.71 28.68 -13.38
N SER A 30 -45.04 29.15 -12.17
CA SER A 30 -44.02 29.66 -11.23
C SER A 30 -44.41 29.46 -9.76
N PHE A 31 -43.56 28.72 -9.05
CA PHE A 31 -43.55 28.47 -7.60
C PHE A 31 -44.56 27.45 -7.03
N ASN A 32 -44.28 26.17 -7.25
CA ASN A 32 -44.15 25.24 -6.13
C ASN A 32 -42.68 24.80 -6.07
N VAL A 33 -41.88 25.58 -5.35
CA VAL A 33 -40.62 25.11 -4.78
C VAL A 33 -40.98 24.61 -3.39
N ASN A 34 -41.10 23.30 -3.25
CA ASN A 34 -40.89 22.61 -1.99
C ASN A 34 -40.41 21.20 -2.31
N SER A 35 -39.11 20.99 -2.15
CA SER A 35 -38.48 19.76 -1.66
C SER A 35 -39.20 18.46 -2.03
N GLN A 36 -39.02 18.01 -3.26
CA GLN A 36 -38.93 16.58 -3.53
C GLN A 36 -37.50 16.36 -4.02
N GLU A 37 -36.80 15.50 -3.31
CA GLU A 37 -35.51 14.94 -3.71
C GLU A 37 -35.54 14.69 -5.22
N ASN A 38 -34.46 15.06 -5.92
CA ASN A 38 -34.20 14.54 -7.25
C ASN A 38 -33.98 13.03 -7.10
N GLU A 39 -35.06 12.27 -6.93
CA GLU A 39 -35.04 10.83 -7.16
C GLU A 39 -34.66 10.65 -8.62
N LEU A 40 -33.46 10.11 -8.78
CA LEU A 40 -32.85 9.81 -10.05
C LEU A 40 -33.82 8.91 -10.85
N PRO A 41 -34.04 9.16 -12.15
CA PRO A 41 -35.10 8.48 -12.88
C PRO A 41 -34.96 6.94 -12.89
N GLU A 42 -36.11 6.27 -12.70
CA GLU A 42 -36.37 4.83 -12.49
C GLU A 42 -35.81 3.84 -13.54
N TRP A 43 -35.12 4.30 -14.59
CA TRP A 43 -34.51 3.41 -15.59
C TRP A 43 -33.28 2.65 -15.04
N ARG A 44 -32.75 3.05 -13.89
CA ARG A 44 -31.71 2.31 -13.15
C ARG A 44 -32.15 0.90 -12.71
N LEU A 45 -33.46 0.63 -12.71
CA LEU A 45 -34.02 -0.69 -12.37
C LEU A 45 -34.22 -1.62 -13.57
N LYS A 46 -33.76 -1.24 -14.78
CA LYS A 46 -33.91 -2.03 -16.02
C LYS A 46 -32.62 -2.07 -16.86
N LYS A 47 -31.44 -2.10 -16.23
CA LYS A 47 -30.14 -1.94 -16.90
C LYS A 47 -29.58 -3.20 -17.58
N TYR A 48 -30.31 -4.30 -17.63
CA TYR A 48 -29.67 -5.60 -17.82
C TYR A 48 -29.97 -6.19 -19.20
N LEU A 49 -28.87 -6.55 -19.88
CA LEU A 49 -28.81 -7.26 -21.15
C LEU A 49 -29.03 -6.38 -22.39
N SER A 50 -28.25 -6.62 -23.45
CA SER A 50 -28.60 -6.11 -24.77
C SER A 50 -30.01 -6.60 -25.16
N GLU A 51 -30.70 -5.90 -26.05
CA GLU A 51 -32.06 -6.27 -26.46
C GLU A 51 -32.15 -7.74 -26.90
N GLU A 52 -31.10 -8.27 -27.54
CA GLU A 52 -30.99 -9.66 -27.97
C GLU A 52 -30.92 -10.65 -26.80
N GLU A 53 -30.11 -10.34 -25.79
CA GLU A 53 -29.90 -11.18 -24.62
C GLU A 53 -31.12 -11.23 -23.69
N MET A 54 -31.92 -10.16 -23.64
CA MET A 54 -33.18 -10.12 -22.89
C MET A 54 -34.17 -11.21 -23.32
N TYR A 55 -34.06 -11.70 -24.56
CA TYR A 55 -34.95 -12.73 -25.12
C TYR A 55 -34.33 -14.13 -25.13
N MET A 56 -33.10 -14.30 -24.65
CA MET A 56 -32.45 -15.62 -24.58
C MET A 56 -32.99 -16.42 -23.39
N PRO A 57 -33.51 -17.65 -23.61
CA PRO A 57 -33.93 -18.50 -22.52
C PRO A 57 -32.70 -18.93 -21.69
N VAL A 58 -32.71 -18.59 -20.40
CA VAL A 58 -31.70 -19.04 -19.44
C VAL A 58 -31.77 -20.56 -19.34
N ALA A 59 -30.78 -21.26 -19.89
CA ALA A 59 -30.63 -22.68 -19.65
C ALA A 59 -29.87 -22.86 -18.32
N ASN A 60 -30.51 -23.50 -17.33
CA ASN A 60 -29.87 -23.78 -16.04
C ASN A 60 -28.74 -24.81 -16.18
N ARG A 61 -27.51 -24.33 -16.12
CA ARG A 61 -26.24 -24.97 -15.74
C ARG A 61 -25.35 -23.85 -15.14
N SER A 62 -24.34 -24.05 -14.30
CA SER A 62 -23.83 -25.17 -13.52
C SER A 62 -23.24 -24.70 -12.16
N PHE A 63 -23.37 -23.42 -11.80
CA PHE A 63 -22.75 -22.87 -10.59
C PHE A 63 -23.07 -23.72 -9.34
N VAL A 64 -22.01 -24.12 -8.64
CA VAL A 64 -22.09 -24.87 -7.38
C VAL A 64 -21.44 -24.04 -6.27
N GLU A 65 -22.25 -23.54 -5.33
CA GLU A 65 -21.72 -22.90 -4.13
C GLU A 65 -20.90 -23.91 -3.33
N THR A 66 -19.68 -23.53 -2.95
CA THR A 66 -18.82 -24.30 -2.04
C THR A 66 -18.63 -23.52 -0.74
N PRO A 67 -17.98 -24.08 0.29
CA PRO A 67 -17.38 -23.27 1.35
C PRO A 67 -16.25 -22.39 0.80
N PRO A 68 -15.89 -21.28 1.46
CA PRO A 68 -14.72 -20.48 1.10
C PRO A 68 -13.41 -21.25 1.36
N PRO A 69 -12.28 -20.80 0.77
CA PRO A 69 -10.96 -21.30 1.11
C PRO A 69 -10.65 -21.12 2.60
N THR A 70 -9.83 -22.01 3.18
CA THR A 70 -9.52 -22.01 4.62
C THR A 70 -8.15 -21.40 4.97
N GLY A 71 -7.26 -21.22 3.99
CA GLY A 71 -5.94 -20.62 4.18
C GLY A 71 -5.98 -19.10 4.11
N GLU A 72 -4.80 -18.48 4.18
CA GLU A 72 -4.66 -17.04 3.92
C GLU A 72 -4.94 -16.78 2.44
N VAL A 73 -6.05 -16.09 2.16
CA VAL A 73 -6.51 -15.85 0.79
C VAL A 73 -5.92 -14.56 0.26
N ARG A 74 -5.40 -14.60 -0.97
CA ARG A 74 -4.94 -13.42 -1.70
C ARG A 74 -5.40 -13.44 -3.15
N PHE A 75 -6.07 -12.38 -3.58
CA PHE A 75 -6.35 -12.11 -4.99
C PHE A 75 -5.21 -11.25 -5.57
N PRO A 76 -4.35 -11.78 -6.47
CA PRO A 76 -3.24 -11.02 -7.05
C PRO A 76 -3.72 -9.91 -7.97
N GLY A 77 -2.99 -8.79 -8.02
CA GLY A 77 -3.27 -7.69 -8.93
C GLY A 77 -2.86 -8.00 -10.36
N GLU A 78 -3.53 -7.37 -11.34
CA GLU A 78 -3.24 -7.62 -12.77
C GLU A 78 -1.81 -7.25 -13.20
N TYR A 79 -1.14 -6.37 -12.46
CA TYR A 79 0.26 -5.98 -12.73
C TYR A 79 1.30 -6.98 -12.18
N GLU A 80 0.85 -8.06 -11.54
CA GLU A 80 1.72 -9.13 -11.03
C GLU A 80 2.12 -10.13 -12.14
N PRO A 81 3.12 -11.00 -11.92
CA PRO A 81 3.61 -11.90 -12.94
C PRO A 81 2.53 -12.85 -13.48
N MET A 82 2.43 -12.92 -14.81
CA MET A 82 1.52 -13.80 -15.53
C MET A 82 2.27 -14.83 -16.37
N GLN A 83 1.82 -16.08 -16.32
CA GLN A 83 2.35 -17.17 -17.14
C GLN A 83 1.59 -17.36 -18.45
N ALA A 84 0.34 -16.86 -18.52
CA ALA A 84 -0.46 -16.93 -19.73
C ALA A 84 -1.49 -15.80 -19.83
N VAL A 85 -2.16 -15.71 -20.98
CA VAL A 85 -3.38 -14.93 -21.19
C VAL A 85 -4.41 -15.82 -21.90
N MET A 86 -5.66 -15.76 -21.47
CA MET A 86 -6.77 -16.46 -22.10
C MET A 86 -7.49 -15.54 -23.09
N ILE A 87 -7.85 -16.13 -24.23
CA ILE A 87 -8.65 -15.53 -25.30
C ILE A 87 -9.64 -16.58 -25.83
N VAL A 88 -10.66 -16.15 -26.57
CA VAL A 88 -11.65 -17.04 -27.19
C VAL A 88 -11.57 -16.94 -28.71
N TYR A 89 -11.74 -18.06 -29.39
CA TYR A 89 -11.94 -18.11 -30.83
C TYR A 89 -13.39 -18.52 -31.16
N PRO A 90 -14.07 -17.93 -32.17
CA PRO A 90 -13.59 -16.89 -33.09
C PRO A 90 -13.18 -15.60 -32.37
N LEU A 91 -12.10 -14.97 -32.85
CA LEU A 91 -11.50 -13.83 -32.16
C LEU A 91 -12.45 -12.63 -32.14
N GLY A 92 -12.57 -12.00 -30.97
CA GLY A 92 -13.03 -10.61 -30.82
C GLY A 92 -11.88 -9.61 -30.72
N ILE A 93 -10.65 -10.00 -31.06
CA ILE A 93 -9.44 -9.17 -30.97
C ILE A 93 -8.63 -9.29 -32.26
N PRO A 94 -7.83 -8.28 -32.63
CA PRO A 94 -6.97 -8.40 -33.79
C PRO A 94 -5.93 -9.51 -33.58
N VAL A 95 -5.68 -10.33 -34.58
CA VAL A 95 -4.69 -11.43 -34.49
C VAL A 95 -3.27 -10.93 -34.20
N GLU A 96 -2.94 -9.68 -34.55
CA GLU A 96 -1.66 -9.08 -34.18
C GLU A 96 -1.52 -8.88 -32.67
N LEU A 97 -2.62 -8.71 -31.92
CA LEU A 97 -2.58 -8.72 -30.46
C LEU A 97 -2.25 -10.12 -29.92
N VAL A 98 -2.79 -11.18 -30.55
CA VAL A 98 -2.45 -12.57 -30.19
C VAL A 98 -0.96 -12.82 -30.38
N LYS A 99 -0.40 -12.33 -31.48
CA LYS A 99 1.02 -12.41 -31.78
C LYS A 99 1.86 -11.68 -30.74
N GLU A 100 1.49 -10.45 -30.41
CA GLU A 100 2.16 -9.61 -29.40
C GLU A 100 2.20 -10.30 -28.03
N MET A 101 1.06 -10.83 -27.56
CA MET A 101 0.98 -11.53 -26.28
C MET A 101 1.79 -12.83 -26.25
N ALA A 102 1.87 -13.53 -27.40
CA ALA A 102 2.64 -14.78 -27.52
C ALA A 102 4.16 -14.58 -27.50
N GLU A 103 4.66 -13.34 -27.45
CA GLU A 103 6.08 -13.06 -27.25
C GLU A 103 6.52 -13.26 -25.79
N ASP A 104 5.66 -12.92 -24.82
CA ASP A 104 6.02 -12.87 -23.40
C ASP A 104 5.49 -14.06 -22.58
N CYS A 105 4.33 -14.60 -22.94
CA CYS A 105 3.68 -15.66 -22.18
C CYS A 105 2.92 -16.64 -23.07
N LYS A 106 2.29 -17.66 -22.46
CA LYS A 106 1.37 -18.53 -23.20
C LYS A 106 0.10 -17.76 -23.58
N VAL A 107 -0.49 -18.10 -24.72
CA VAL A 107 -1.82 -17.69 -25.13
C VAL A 107 -2.71 -18.92 -25.16
N ILE A 108 -3.60 -19.01 -24.16
CA ILE A 108 -4.55 -20.10 -24.02
C ILE A 108 -5.80 -19.70 -24.78
N THR A 109 -6.05 -20.37 -25.90
CA THR A 109 -7.18 -20.07 -26.78
C THR A 109 -8.30 -21.06 -26.51
N VAL A 110 -9.42 -20.56 -26.00
CA VAL A 110 -10.65 -21.34 -25.84
C VAL A 110 -11.26 -21.55 -27.23
N VAL A 111 -11.45 -22.81 -27.60
CA VAL A 111 -11.94 -23.25 -28.92
C VAL A 111 -12.87 -24.43 -28.74
N THR A 112 -13.84 -24.61 -29.64
CA THR A 112 -14.40 -25.94 -29.83
C THR A 112 -13.43 -26.84 -30.61
N SER A 113 -13.61 -28.16 -30.53
CA SER A 113 -12.77 -29.11 -31.30
C SER A 113 -12.87 -28.92 -32.82
N TYR A 114 -13.94 -28.29 -33.30
CA TYR A 114 -14.09 -27.92 -34.70
C TYR A 114 -13.25 -26.68 -35.07
N GLU A 115 -13.19 -25.69 -34.16
CA GLU A 115 -12.52 -24.40 -34.37
C GLU A 115 -11.01 -24.47 -34.24
N GLN A 116 -10.47 -25.40 -33.44
CA GLN A 116 -9.04 -25.48 -33.13
C GLN A 116 -8.14 -25.46 -34.37
N ASN A 117 -8.50 -26.19 -35.44
CA ASN A 117 -7.72 -26.20 -36.67
C ASN A 117 -7.76 -24.86 -37.41
N TYR A 118 -8.88 -24.14 -37.36
CA TYR A 118 -8.99 -22.82 -37.98
C TYR A 118 -8.15 -21.80 -37.21
N ALA A 119 -8.29 -21.77 -35.88
CA ALA A 119 -7.47 -20.92 -35.01
C ALA A 119 -5.97 -21.16 -35.23
N ALA A 120 -5.53 -22.42 -35.26
CA ALA A 120 -4.13 -22.75 -35.51
C ALA A 120 -3.63 -22.27 -36.88
N ASN A 121 -4.44 -22.40 -37.93
CA ASN A 121 -4.09 -21.93 -39.28
C ASN A 121 -4.02 -20.39 -39.33
N ASP A 122 -4.98 -19.69 -38.72
CA ASP A 122 -5.02 -18.22 -38.67
C ASP A 122 -3.80 -17.67 -37.92
N PHE A 123 -3.47 -18.26 -36.77
CA PHE A 123 -2.33 -17.87 -35.95
C PHE A 123 -1.00 -18.15 -36.67
N GLN A 124 -0.87 -19.32 -37.30
CA GLN A 124 0.31 -19.64 -38.09
C GLN A 124 0.48 -18.69 -39.28
N ALA A 125 -0.61 -18.33 -39.95
CA ALA A 125 -0.60 -17.39 -41.08
C ALA A 125 -0.21 -15.97 -40.65
N ALA A 126 -0.61 -15.54 -39.45
CA ALA A 126 -0.22 -14.25 -38.86
C ALA A 126 1.20 -14.25 -38.28
N GLY A 127 1.85 -15.42 -38.18
CA GLY A 127 3.19 -15.57 -37.61
C GLY A 127 3.21 -15.45 -36.09
N VAL A 128 2.13 -15.86 -35.42
CA VAL A 128 2.08 -16.04 -33.96
C VAL A 128 3.10 -17.10 -33.55
N ASN A 129 3.77 -16.89 -32.41
CA ASN A 129 4.68 -17.89 -31.85
C ASN A 129 3.88 -19.12 -31.36
N MET A 130 3.70 -20.12 -32.23
CA MET A 130 2.93 -21.32 -31.93
C MET A 130 3.51 -22.17 -30.78
N ALA A 131 4.78 -21.98 -30.40
CA ALA A 131 5.32 -22.63 -29.20
C ALA A 131 4.68 -22.09 -27.91
N ASN A 132 4.08 -20.89 -27.98
CA ASN A 132 3.37 -20.24 -26.90
C ASN A 132 1.85 -20.28 -27.05
N VAL A 133 1.30 -21.06 -27.98
CA VAL A 133 -0.16 -21.22 -28.11
C VAL A 133 -0.60 -22.54 -27.50
N GLU A 134 -1.62 -22.49 -26.65
CA GLU A 134 -2.33 -23.65 -26.11
C GLU A 134 -3.82 -23.56 -26.43
N PHE A 135 -4.50 -24.70 -26.49
CA PHE A 135 -5.93 -24.77 -26.81
C PHE A 135 -6.71 -25.44 -25.69
N LEU A 136 -7.66 -24.71 -25.11
CA LEU A 136 -8.66 -25.25 -24.20
C LEU A 136 -9.90 -25.63 -25.00
N ASN A 137 -10.23 -26.92 -25.05
CA ASN A 137 -11.39 -27.41 -25.78
C ASN A 137 -12.67 -27.26 -24.94
N ALA A 138 -13.35 -26.12 -25.07
CA ALA A 138 -14.61 -25.85 -24.38
C ALA A 138 -15.56 -25.07 -25.30
N SER A 139 -16.87 -25.14 -25.01
CA SER A 139 -17.85 -24.31 -25.71
C SER A 139 -17.96 -22.96 -25.02
N THR A 140 -18.17 -21.89 -25.79
CA THR A 140 -18.48 -20.55 -25.27
C THR A 140 -19.71 -20.00 -25.97
N ASN A 141 -20.40 -19.07 -25.33
CA ASN A 141 -21.42 -18.24 -25.96
C ASN A 141 -20.81 -16.96 -26.56
N SER A 142 -19.68 -16.50 -26.03
CA SER A 142 -19.09 -15.23 -26.43
C SER A 142 -17.57 -15.17 -26.28
N TYR A 143 -16.97 -14.06 -26.71
CA TYR A 143 -15.53 -13.81 -26.61
C TYR A 143 -15.09 -12.95 -25.42
N TRP A 144 -16.02 -12.54 -24.55
CA TRP A 144 -15.73 -11.65 -23.41
C TRP A 144 -15.15 -12.40 -22.20
N ILE A 145 -14.03 -13.11 -22.41
CA ILE A 145 -13.38 -13.96 -21.41
C ILE A 145 -13.00 -13.24 -20.11
N ARG A 146 -12.93 -11.91 -20.11
CA ARG A 146 -12.75 -11.12 -18.88
C ARG A 146 -13.90 -11.32 -17.91
N ASP A 147 -15.12 -11.34 -18.44
CA ASP A 147 -16.34 -11.28 -17.67
C ASP A 147 -16.64 -12.61 -16.97
N PHE A 148 -16.49 -13.70 -17.71
CA PHE A 148 -16.83 -15.05 -17.25
C PHE A 148 -15.61 -15.92 -16.95
N GLY A 149 -14.40 -15.46 -17.26
CA GLY A 149 -13.18 -16.22 -17.04
C GLY A 149 -12.84 -16.39 -15.55
N PRO A 150 -11.97 -17.36 -15.22
CA PRO A 150 -11.61 -17.70 -13.85
C PRO A 150 -10.95 -16.55 -13.07
N TRP A 151 -11.33 -16.40 -11.80
CA TRP A 151 -10.65 -15.50 -10.86
C TRP A 151 -9.60 -16.25 -10.07
N TYR A 152 -8.35 -15.78 -10.14
CA TYR A 152 -7.21 -16.51 -9.58
C TYR A 152 -6.91 -16.00 -8.19
N ILE A 153 -6.79 -16.90 -7.23
CA ILE A 153 -6.38 -16.61 -5.87
C ILE A 153 -5.21 -17.52 -5.46
N PHE A 154 -4.52 -17.12 -4.40
CA PHE A 154 -3.72 -18.04 -3.60
C PHE A 154 -4.45 -18.36 -2.30
N ASN A 155 -4.53 -19.64 -1.95
CA ASN A 155 -5.05 -20.17 -0.69
C ASN A 155 -3.86 -20.73 0.11
N GLY A 156 -3.26 -19.89 0.97
CA GLY A 156 -1.92 -20.15 1.49
C GLY A 156 -0.89 -20.07 0.35
N LYS A 157 -0.18 -21.18 0.06
CA LYS A 157 0.76 -21.26 -1.07
C LYS A 157 0.19 -21.97 -2.30
N GLU A 158 -1.03 -22.48 -2.23
CA GLU A 158 -1.66 -23.21 -3.34
C GLU A 158 -2.47 -22.26 -4.23
N PRO A 159 -2.34 -22.33 -5.56
CA PRO A 159 -3.20 -21.59 -6.47
C PRO A 159 -4.61 -22.19 -6.46
N ALA A 160 -5.62 -21.33 -6.57
CA ALA A 160 -7.00 -21.75 -6.73
C ALA A 160 -7.78 -20.77 -7.61
N ILE A 161 -8.97 -21.20 -8.02
CA ILE A 161 -9.93 -20.41 -8.78
C ILE A 161 -11.11 -20.09 -7.89
N VAL A 162 -11.61 -18.86 -7.96
CA VAL A 162 -12.94 -18.51 -7.50
C VAL A 162 -13.83 -18.36 -8.71
N ASP A 163 -14.91 -19.13 -8.71
CA ASP A 163 -16.01 -19.03 -9.66
C ASP A 163 -17.16 -18.25 -9.02
N ASN A 164 -17.86 -17.44 -9.81
CA ASN A 164 -18.96 -16.60 -9.40
C ASN A 164 -20.08 -16.71 -10.43
N LYS A 165 -21.34 -16.56 -9.99
CA LYS A 165 -22.48 -16.64 -10.90
C LYS A 165 -22.39 -15.55 -11.97
N TYR A 166 -22.18 -15.92 -13.22
CA TYR A 166 -22.09 -14.95 -14.30
C TYR A 166 -23.43 -14.22 -14.48
N ASN A 167 -23.39 -12.89 -14.51
CA ASN A 167 -24.56 -12.02 -14.60
C ASN A 167 -25.21 -11.95 -16.00
N ARG A 168 -24.94 -12.92 -16.89
CA ARG A 168 -25.53 -13.03 -18.23
C ARG A 168 -26.13 -14.42 -18.45
N PRO A 169 -27.18 -14.56 -19.28
CA PRO A 169 -27.81 -15.84 -19.58
C PRO A 169 -26.97 -16.66 -20.59
N ARG A 170 -25.69 -16.85 -20.29
CA ARG A 170 -24.67 -17.46 -21.15
C ARG A 170 -24.05 -18.66 -20.45
N PRO A 171 -24.74 -19.82 -20.44
CA PRO A 171 -24.34 -20.96 -19.62
C PRO A 171 -23.01 -21.60 -20.02
N TYR A 172 -22.60 -21.50 -21.30
CA TYR A 172 -21.30 -22.04 -21.70
C TYR A 172 -20.15 -21.12 -21.31
N ASP A 173 -20.40 -19.81 -21.21
CA ASP A 173 -19.43 -18.87 -20.68
C ASP A 173 -19.25 -19.09 -19.16
N ASP A 174 -20.35 -19.28 -18.42
CA ASP A 174 -20.38 -19.56 -16.97
C ASP A 174 -19.66 -20.88 -16.60
N ASP A 175 -19.54 -21.83 -17.53
CA ASP A 175 -18.85 -23.12 -17.31
C ASP A 175 -17.31 -23.02 -17.44
N ILE A 176 -16.77 -21.95 -18.06
CA ILE A 176 -15.34 -21.84 -18.41
C ILE A 176 -14.38 -21.88 -17.22
N PRO A 177 -14.67 -21.26 -16.05
CA PRO A 177 -13.82 -21.41 -14.88
C PRO A 177 -13.62 -22.88 -14.47
N GLY A 178 -14.69 -23.69 -14.54
CA GLY A 178 -14.65 -25.12 -14.24
C GLY A 178 -13.86 -25.92 -15.29
N GLU A 179 -14.06 -25.64 -16.58
CA GLU A 179 -13.30 -26.26 -17.68
C GLU A 179 -11.79 -25.97 -17.54
N PHE A 180 -11.43 -24.74 -17.15
CA PHE A 180 -10.04 -24.37 -16.91
C PHE A 180 -9.46 -25.04 -15.65
N ALA A 181 -10.25 -25.09 -14.57
CA ALA A 181 -9.87 -25.77 -13.33
C ALA A 181 -9.55 -27.26 -13.59
N GLU A 182 -10.35 -27.96 -14.39
CA GLU A 182 -10.08 -29.35 -14.78
C GLU A 182 -8.85 -29.47 -15.68
N TYR A 183 -8.71 -28.59 -16.69
CA TYR A 183 -7.58 -28.60 -17.62
C TYR A 183 -6.22 -28.48 -16.91
N TRP A 184 -6.13 -27.66 -15.86
CA TRP A 184 -4.89 -27.43 -15.11
C TRP A 184 -4.82 -28.12 -13.75
N GLY A 185 -5.88 -28.84 -13.33
CA GLY A 185 -5.93 -29.53 -12.05
C GLY A 185 -5.88 -28.59 -10.84
N ILE A 186 -6.57 -27.46 -10.93
CA ILE A 186 -6.59 -26.40 -9.91
C ILE A 186 -7.89 -26.49 -9.11
N GLU A 187 -7.81 -26.28 -7.79
CA GLU A 187 -8.99 -26.24 -6.93
C GLU A 187 -9.87 -25.04 -7.26
N MET A 188 -11.19 -25.23 -7.22
CA MET A 188 -12.16 -24.18 -7.50
C MET A 188 -13.14 -24.02 -6.34
N PHE A 189 -13.41 -22.77 -6.00
CA PHE A 189 -14.38 -22.36 -4.98
C PHE A 189 -15.52 -21.58 -5.62
N GLY A 190 -16.77 -22.00 -5.40
CA GLY A 190 -17.94 -21.32 -5.93
C GLY A 190 -18.45 -20.26 -4.96
N MET A 191 -18.14 -19.00 -5.23
CA MET A 191 -18.62 -17.82 -4.50
C MET A 191 -20.00 -17.42 -5.00
N ASN A 192 -21.03 -17.55 -4.15
CA ASN A 192 -22.41 -17.22 -4.51
C ASN A 192 -22.64 -15.69 -4.51
N VAL A 193 -21.99 -14.98 -5.41
CA VAL A 193 -22.17 -13.57 -5.73
C VAL A 193 -22.42 -13.50 -7.24
N VAL A 194 -23.39 -12.70 -7.65
CA VAL A 194 -23.65 -12.48 -9.08
C VAL A 194 -22.69 -11.39 -9.53
N HIS A 195 -21.76 -11.78 -10.40
CA HIS A 195 -20.65 -10.92 -10.79
C HIS A 195 -20.23 -11.13 -12.23
N THR A 196 -19.31 -10.27 -12.65
CA THR A 196 -18.58 -10.29 -13.90
C THR A 196 -17.20 -9.70 -13.67
N GLY A 197 -16.16 -10.27 -14.30
CA GLY A 197 -14.78 -9.81 -14.13
C GLY A 197 -14.48 -8.43 -14.73
N GLY A 198 -15.28 -7.92 -15.68
CA GLY A 198 -15.14 -6.53 -16.15
C GLY A 198 -15.53 -5.50 -15.07
N ASN A 199 -16.41 -5.91 -14.14
CA ASN A 199 -16.78 -5.09 -12.99
C ASN A 199 -15.97 -5.38 -11.73
N MET A 200 -14.79 -6.02 -11.84
CA MET A 200 -13.95 -6.31 -10.67
C MET A 200 -12.51 -5.90 -10.95
N MET A 201 -11.91 -5.17 -10.02
CA MET A 201 -10.48 -4.85 -10.02
C MET A 201 -9.91 -4.88 -8.63
N GLU A 202 -8.69 -5.37 -8.51
CA GLU A 202 -8.00 -5.60 -7.25
C GLU A 202 -6.61 -4.96 -7.24
N ASP A 203 -6.19 -4.49 -6.07
CA ASP A 203 -4.88 -3.87 -5.86
C ASP A 203 -3.81 -4.91 -5.51
N GLY A 204 -4.11 -6.21 -5.53
CA GLY A 204 -3.19 -7.29 -5.15
C GLY A 204 -2.87 -7.43 -3.66
N ARG A 205 -3.39 -6.54 -2.81
CA ARG A 205 -3.06 -6.41 -1.38
C ARG A 205 -4.30 -6.36 -0.47
N GLY A 206 -5.45 -6.79 -1.01
CA GLY A 206 -6.68 -6.94 -0.26
C GLY A 206 -7.64 -5.77 -0.40
N HIS A 207 -7.39 -4.82 -1.30
CA HIS A 207 -8.42 -3.86 -1.71
C HIS A 207 -8.97 -4.27 -3.09
N GLY A 208 -10.24 -3.98 -3.30
CA GLY A 208 -10.89 -4.21 -4.58
C GLY A 208 -11.99 -3.19 -4.85
N VAL A 209 -12.36 -2.99 -6.11
CA VAL A 209 -13.37 -2.03 -6.54
C VAL A 209 -14.31 -2.61 -7.57
N SER A 210 -15.59 -2.23 -7.45
CA SER A 210 -16.67 -2.56 -8.39
C SER A 210 -17.74 -1.48 -8.42
N ASP A 211 -18.45 -1.39 -9.55
CA ASP A 211 -19.70 -0.63 -9.62
C ASP A 211 -20.82 -1.33 -8.81
N ASP A 212 -21.78 -0.53 -8.34
CA ASP A 212 -22.92 -0.93 -7.51
C ASP A 212 -23.83 -2.06 -8.06
N ILE A 213 -23.68 -2.42 -9.34
CA ILE A 213 -24.41 -3.54 -9.94
C ILE A 213 -24.13 -4.86 -9.23
N VAL A 214 -22.94 -5.06 -8.64
CA VAL A 214 -22.63 -6.27 -7.87
C VAL A 214 -23.62 -6.47 -6.71
N ILE A 215 -24.04 -5.39 -6.07
CA ILE A 215 -25.01 -5.43 -4.97
C ILE A 215 -26.42 -5.67 -5.51
N THR A 216 -26.83 -4.89 -6.51
CA THR A 216 -28.22 -4.93 -7.01
C THR A 216 -28.53 -6.22 -7.78
N GLU A 217 -27.60 -6.74 -8.57
CA GLU A 217 -27.73 -8.01 -9.30
C GLU A 217 -27.66 -9.21 -8.34
N SER A 218 -26.74 -9.20 -7.37
CA SER A 218 -26.65 -10.27 -6.37
C SER A 218 -27.92 -10.38 -5.53
N TYR A 219 -28.51 -9.25 -5.14
CA TYR A 219 -29.79 -9.27 -4.42
C TYR A 219 -30.93 -9.77 -5.31
N SER A 220 -31.07 -9.22 -6.52
CA SER A 220 -32.22 -9.54 -7.39
C SER A 220 -32.19 -10.94 -8.00
N GLN A 221 -31.01 -11.47 -8.31
CA GLN A 221 -30.85 -12.76 -9.00
C GLN A 221 -30.49 -13.91 -8.05
N ALA A 222 -29.83 -13.65 -6.91
CA ALA A 222 -29.38 -14.68 -5.98
C ALA A 222 -29.88 -14.49 -4.53
N GLY A 223 -30.61 -13.40 -4.22
CA GLY A 223 -31.11 -13.13 -2.87
C GLY A 223 -30.02 -12.79 -1.86
N VAL A 224 -28.86 -12.35 -2.34
CA VAL A 224 -27.67 -12.05 -1.52
C VAL A 224 -27.70 -10.59 -1.11
N THR A 225 -27.62 -10.31 0.19
CA THR A 225 -27.62 -8.95 0.71
C THR A 225 -26.28 -8.25 0.48
N GLU A 226 -26.25 -6.94 0.56
CA GLU A 226 -25.02 -6.15 0.49
C GLU A 226 -23.97 -6.59 1.53
N GLU A 227 -24.38 -6.78 2.79
CA GLU A 227 -23.50 -7.29 3.85
C GLU A 227 -22.90 -8.65 3.48
N GLN A 228 -23.70 -9.56 2.91
CA GLN A 228 -23.22 -10.86 2.46
C GLN A 228 -22.27 -10.77 1.25
N VAL A 229 -22.41 -9.76 0.39
CA VAL A 229 -21.43 -9.49 -0.66
C VAL A 229 -20.09 -9.14 0.00
N TYR A 230 -20.05 -8.17 0.92
CA TYR A 230 -18.81 -7.80 1.62
C TYR A 230 -18.17 -8.99 2.35
N GLU A 231 -18.97 -9.77 3.09
CA GLU A 231 -18.48 -10.98 3.77
C GLU A 231 -17.87 -12.00 2.80
N ARG A 232 -18.49 -12.19 1.62
CA ARG A 232 -18.02 -13.13 0.61
C ARG A 232 -16.79 -12.63 -0.14
N MET A 233 -16.73 -11.35 -0.51
CA MET A 233 -15.53 -10.77 -1.13
C MET A 233 -14.31 -10.92 -0.20
N LYS A 234 -14.51 -10.70 1.11
CA LYS A 234 -13.47 -10.97 2.11
C LYS A 234 -13.12 -12.45 2.22
N ALA A 235 -14.10 -13.33 2.38
CA ALA A 235 -13.86 -14.74 2.65
C ALA A 235 -13.28 -15.52 1.45
N TYR A 236 -13.68 -15.18 0.21
CA TYR A 236 -13.26 -15.91 -0.99
C TYR A 236 -12.08 -15.27 -1.70
N LEU A 237 -11.87 -13.96 -1.57
CA LEU A 237 -10.85 -13.22 -2.33
C LEU A 237 -9.85 -12.50 -1.44
N GLY A 238 -10.08 -12.45 -0.12
CA GLY A 238 -9.23 -11.70 0.80
C GLY A 238 -9.38 -10.18 0.65
N ILE A 239 -10.50 -9.71 0.09
CA ILE A 239 -10.72 -8.28 -0.15
C ILE A 239 -11.44 -7.63 1.03
N ASP A 240 -10.76 -6.72 1.70
CA ASP A 240 -11.24 -5.85 2.77
C ASP A 240 -10.27 -4.66 2.95
N PRO A 241 -10.66 -3.41 2.62
CA PRO A 241 -12.00 -2.99 2.18
C PRO A 241 -12.32 -3.37 0.72
N TYR A 242 -13.61 -3.61 0.48
CA TYR A 242 -14.19 -3.69 -0.86
C TYR A 242 -14.91 -2.39 -1.19
N HIS A 243 -14.38 -1.64 -2.15
CA HIS A 243 -14.87 -0.34 -2.58
C HIS A 243 -16.00 -0.50 -3.61
N VAL A 244 -17.25 -0.36 -3.19
CA VAL A 244 -18.39 -0.31 -4.11
C VAL A 244 -18.70 1.15 -4.45
N THR A 245 -18.57 1.54 -5.72
CA THR A 245 -18.74 2.93 -6.18
C THR A 245 -19.93 3.07 -7.13
N ILE A 246 -20.30 4.31 -7.43
CA ILE A 246 -21.19 4.60 -8.56
C ILE A 246 -20.48 4.30 -9.88
N ASP A 247 -21.25 3.96 -10.92
CA ASP A 247 -20.80 3.96 -12.32
C ASP A 247 -20.83 5.42 -12.87
N PRO A 248 -19.68 6.10 -13.05
CA PRO A 248 -19.64 7.47 -13.56
C PRO A 248 -19.94 7.55 -15.06
N GLN A 249 -19.79 6.44 -15.79
CA GLN A 249 -20.14 6.38 -17.21
C GLN A 249 -21.66 6.38 -17.39
N GLY A 250 -22.42 5.79 -16.48
CA GLY A 250 -23.88 5.76 -16.53
C GLY A 250 -24.42 5.12 -17.81
N ASP A 251 -23.70 4.11 -18.32
CA ASP A 251 -24.07 3.33 -19.51
C ASP A 251 -24.76 2.01 -19.09
N TYR A 252 -25.20 1.20 -20.05
CA TYR A 252 -25.90 -0.06 -19.73
C TYR A 252 -25.00 -1.08 -19.02
N ILE A 253 -23.68 -1.07 -19.30
CA ILE A 253 -22.76 -2.13 -18.87
C ILE A 253 -22.38 -2.03 -17.38
N ALA A 254 -22.14 -0.81 -16.86
CA ALA A 254 -21.70 -0.53 -15.48
C ALA A 254 -20.55 -1.44 -15.02
N HIS A 255 -19.42 -1.35 -15.73
CA HIS A 255 -18.19 -2.06 -15.41
C HIS A 255 -17.09 -1.05 -15.04
N VAL A 256 -16.40 -1.31 -13.91
CA VAL A 256 -15.24 -0.51 -13.50
C VAL A 256 -14.16 -0.41 -14.59
N ASP A 257 -13.94 -1.44 -15.39
CA ASP A 257 -12.93 -1.42 -16.45
C ASP A 257 -13.18 -0.44 -17.60
N CYS A 258 -14.38 0.14 -17.66
CA CYS A 258 -14.74 1.15 -18.65
C CYS A 258 -14.38 2.58 -18.20
N TRP A 259 -14.05 2.78 -16.91
CA TRP A 259 -13.75 4.10 -16.36
C TRP A 259 -12.58 4.14 -15.37
N GLY A 260 -12.12 3.01 -14.84
CA GLY A 260 -11.06 2.91 -13.83
C GLY A 260 -10.11 1.74 -14.08
N LYS A 261 -8.88 1.81 -13.55
CA LYS A 261 -7.92 0.70 -13.52
C LYS A 261 -6.84 0.85 -12.44
N TYR A 262 -6.69 -0.13 -11.56
CA TYR A 262 -5.48 -0.20 -10.71
C TYR A 262 -4.24 -0.48 -11.57
N LEU A 263 -3.21 0.34 -11.40
CA LEU A 263 -1.93 0.22 -12.11
C LEU A 263 -0.80 -0.32 -11.22
N ALA A 264 -0.96 -0.17 -9.91
CA ALA A 264 -0.07 -0.61 -8.84
C ALA A 264 -0.86 -0.58 -7.52
N PRO A 265 -0.30 -1.07 -6.39
CA PRO A 265 -0.96 -0.99 -5.08
C PRO A 265 -1.44 0.41 -4.67
N ASP A 266 -0.68 1.44 -5.04
CA ASP A 266 -0.96 2.83 -4.68
C ASP A 266 -1.39 3.69 -5.87
N LYS A 267 -1.64 3.09 -7.05
CA LYS A 267 -1.96 3.84 -8.28
C LYS A 267 -3.25 3.36 -8.91
N ILE A 268 -4.13 4.31 -9.20
CA ILE A 268 -5.35 4.07 -9.96
C ILE A 268 -5.46 5.07 -11.12
N LEU A 269 -5.78 4.57 -12.30
CA LEU A 269 -6.12 5.37 -13.47
C LEU A 269 -7.63 5.55 -13.54
N LEU A 270 -8.10 6.79 -13.70
CA LEU A 270 -9.52 7.10 -13.85
C LEU A 270 -9.75 7.95 -15.10
N ALA A 271 -10.80 7.65 -15.85
CA ALA A 271 -11.21 8.47 -16.98
C ALA A 271 -11.71 9.85 -16.53
N ARG A 272 -11.61 10.83 -17.43
CA ARG A 272 -12.13 12.19 -17.22
C ARG A 272 -12.79 12.71 -18.49
N VAL A 273 -14.03 13.15 -18.38
CA VAL A 273 -14.74 13.84 -19.48
C VAL A 273 -14.53 15.36 -19.39
N PRO A 274 -14.85 16.16 -20.43
CA PRO A 274 -14.77 17.62 -20.31
C PRO A 274 -15.80 18.17 -19.32
N GLU A 275 -15.52 19.29 -18.66
CA GLU A 275 -16.44 19.97 -17.73
C GLU A 275 -17.83 20.26 -18.31
N SER A 276 -17.92 20.42 -19.64
CA SER A 276 -19.18 20.65 -20.35
C SER A 276 -20.05 19.39 -20.48
N ASN A 277 -19.50 18.21 -20.19
CA ASN A 277 -20.23 16.94 -20.22
C ASN A 277 -21.08 16.81 -18.94
N PRO A 278 -22.38 16.49 -19.04
CA PRO A 278 -23.25 16.32 -17.87
C PRO A 278 -22.78 15.25 -16.88
N ARG A 279 -21.94 14.31 -17.31
CA ARG A 279 -21.38 13.24 -16.46
C ARG A 279 -20.11 13.66 -15.71
N TYR A 280 -19.53 14.83 -16.01
CA TYR A 280 -18.31 15.32 -15.37
C TYR A 280 -18.34 15.23 -13.84
N PRO A 281 -19.42 15.65 -13.14
CA PRO A 281 -19.46 15.57 -11.68
C PRO A 281 -19.29 14.15 -11.13
N TYR A 282 -19.77 13.12 -11.83
CA TYR A 282 -19.65 11.73 -11.37
C TYR A 282 -18.22 11.19 -11.53
N TYR A 283 -17.52 11.58 -12.60
CA TYR A 283 -16.10 11.22 -12.76
C TYR A 283 -15.23 11.91 -11.72
N GLU A 284 -15.53 13.16 -11.38
CA GLU A 284 -14.81 13.86 -10.30
C GLU A 284 -15.17 13.32 -8.91
N GLU A 285 -16.41 12.90 -8.66
CA GLU A 285 -16.82 12.26 -7.41
C GLU A 285 -16.00 10.98 -7.13
N VAL A 286 -15.84 10.12 -8.14
CA VAL A 286 -15.03 8.90 -8.01
C VAL A 286 -13.54 9.23 -7.89
N ALA A 287 -13.05 10.26 -8.59
CA ALA A 287 -11.68 10.71 -8.45
C ALA A 287 -11.39 11.22 -7.03
N GLU A 288 -12.25 12.09 -6.49
CA GLU A 288 -12.13 12.62 -5.12
C GLU A 288 -12.18 11.49 -4.08
N TYR A 289 -13.03 10.48 -4.30
CA TYR A 289 -13.07 9.29 -3.44
C TYR A 289 -11.70 8.62 -3.36
N PHE A 290 -11.06 8.32 -4.48
CA PHE A 290 -9.75 7.66 -4.48
C PHE A 290 -8.60 8.59 -4.04
N GLU A 291 -8.65 9.88 -4.37
CA GLU A 291 -7.67 10.89 -3.93
C GLU A 291 -7.65 11.08 -2.39
N THR A 292 -8.73 10.70 -1.71
CA THR A 292 -8.86 10.80 -0.24
C THR A 292 -8.88 9.45 0.47
N THR A 293 -8.97 8.35 -0.28
CA THR A 293 -8.97 6.99 0.26
C THR A 293 -7.55 6.47 0.35
N ASN A 294 -7.16 6.00 1.54
CA ASN A 294 -5.86 5.35 1.73
C ASN A 294 -5.77 4.04 0.92
N CYS A 295 -4.67 3.87 0.20
CA CYS A 295 -4.27 2.58 -0.34
C CYS A 295 -3.85 1.63 0.79
N CYS A 296 -3.53 0.39 0.43
CA CYS A 296 -3.08 -0.64 1.37
C CYS A 296 -1.82 -0.31 2.18
N TRP A 297 -1.07 0.74 1.79
CA TRP A 297 0.11 1.24 2.51
C TRP A 297 -0.18 2.41 3.46
N GLY A 298 -1.45 2.81 3.63
CA GLY A 298 -1.86 3.76 4.66
C GLY A 298 -1.81 5.24 4.26
N TYR A 299 -1.49 5.55 3.00
CA TYR A 299 -1.59 6.90 2.42
C TYR A 299 -2.51 6.92 1.19
N PRO A 300 -3.05 8.08 0.77
CA PRO A 300 -4.03 8.13 -0.33
C PRO A 300 -3.52 7.60 -1.67
N TYR A 301 -4.43 7.06 -2.50
CA TYR A 301 -4.07 6.61 -3.85
C TYR A 301 -3.53 7.76 -4.70
N LYS A 302 -2.49 7.47 -5.48
CA LYS A 302 -2.05 8.32 -6.60
C LYS A 302 -3.04 8.14 -7.75
N VAL A 303 -3.91 9.12 -7.93
CA VAL A 303 -4.91 9.12 -9.01
C VAL A 303 -4.32 9.71 -10.28
N TYR A 304 -4.23 8.88 -11.33
CA TYR A 304 -3.89 9.31 -12.68
C TYR A 304 -5.17 9.52 -13.48
N ARG A 305 -5.21 10.56 -14.32
CA ARG A 305 -6.41 10.92 -15.10
C ARG A 305 -6.17 10.73 -16.59
N VAL A 306 -7.05 9.99 -17.26
CA VAL A 306 -7.05 9.89 -18.73
C VAL A 306 -8.23 10.65 -19.32
N ASP A 307 -7.91 11.69 -20.10
CA ASP A 307 -8.93 12.50 -20.74
C ASP A 307 -9.61 11.72 -21.87
N ILE A 308 -10.95 11.72 -21.84
CA ILE A 308 -11.81 11.21 -22.90
C ILE A 308 -12.73 12.33 -23.38
N PRO A 309 -13.01 12.43 -24.70
CA PRO A 309 -13.88 13.48 -25.25
C PRO A 309 -15.35 13.36 -24.82
N GLY A 310 -15.78 12.19 -24.35
CA GLY A 310 -17.17 11.88 -24.04
C GLY A 310 -18.06 11.72 -25.29
N GLY A 311 -19.36 11.54 -25.07
CA GLY A 311 -20.32 11.27 -26.14
C GLY A 311 -20.03 9.94 -26.84
N ASN A 312 -20.21 9.91 -28.16
CA ASN A 312 -20.08 8.68 -28.98
C ASN A 312 -18.67 8.48 -29.56
N VAL A 313 -17.68 9.25 -29.12
CA VAL A 313 -16.31 9.11 -29.62
C VAL A 313 -15.68 7.92 -28.91
N ILE A 314 -15.17 6.96 -29.69
CA ILE A 314 -14.50 5.77 -29.16
C ILE A 314 -13.16 6.17 -28.54
N SER A 315 -13.00 5.92 -27.25
CA SER A 315 -11.85 6.25 -26.41
C SER A 315 -11.76 5.37 -25.14
N PRO A 316 -11.70 4.03 -25.26
CA PRO A 316 -11.77 3.10 -24.13
C PRO A 316 -10.42 2.92 -23.40
N TYR A 317 -9.69 4.00 -23.12
CA TYR A 317 -8.28 3.93 -22.71
C TYR A 317 -8.02 3.18 -21.41
N THR A 318 -8.97 3.21 -20.45
CA THR A 318 -8.87 2.47 -19.19
C THR A 318 -8.99 0.96 -19.39
N ASN A 319 -9.64 0.52 -20.48
CA ASN A 319 -9.91 -0.87 -20.83
C ASN A 319 -8.67 -1.58 -21.44
N SER A 320 -7.53 -1.36 -20.79
CA SER A 320 -6.21 -1.90 -21.12
C SER A 320 -5.92 -3.21 -20.40
N LEU A 321 -4.95 -3.97 -20.92
CA LEU A 321 -4.39 -5.16 -20.28
C LEU A 321 -2.96 -4.86 -19.82
N ILE A 322 -2.68 -5.12 -18.55
CA ILE A 322 -1.31 -5.18 -18.05
C ILE A 322 -0.85 -6.64 -18.17
N LEU A 323 0.27 -6.86 -18.86
CA LEU A 323 0.80 -8.20 -19.10
C LEU A 323 2.31 -8.18 -18.88
N ASN A 324 2.75 -8.67 -17.72
CA ASN A 324 4.15 -8.66 -17.32
C ASN A 324 4.80 -7.27 -17.39
N LYS A 325 5.64 -6.98 -18.38
CA LYS A 325 6.29 -5.67 -18.56
C LYS A 325 5.70 -4.85 -19.70
N LYS A 326 4.53 -5.25 -20.22
CA LYS A 326 3.79 -4.52 -21.25
C LYS A 326 2.46 -4.00 -20.72
N VAL A 327 2.03 -2.86 -21.24
CA VAL A 327 0.67 -2.33 -21.08
C VAL A 327 0.05 -2.14 -22.46
N LEU A 328 -0.97 -2.93 -22.75
CA LEU A 328 -1.66 -2.98 -24.03
C LEU A 328 -2.92 -2.12 -23.95
N VAL A 329 -2.88 -0.93 -24.56
CA VAL A 329 -3.93 0.09 -24.43
C VAL A 329 -4.78 0.14 -25.71
N PRO A 330 -6.10 -0.07 -25.67
CA PRO A 330 -6.94 0.04 -26.86
C PRO A 330 -7.00 1.48 -27.35
N MET A 331 -6.75 1.65 -28.65
CA MET A 331 -6.72 2.97 -29.28
C MET A 331 -8.12 3.41 -29.71
N GLY A 332 -8.46 4.65 -29.33
CA GLY A 332 -9.66 5.31 -29.75
C GLY A 332 -9.60 5.85 -31.16
N SER A 333 -10.70 6.49 -31.55
CA SER A 333 -10.90 7.09 -32.87
C SER A 333 -10.19 8.44 -33.07
N ASN A 334 -9.58 9.00 -32.02
CA ASN A 334 -8.92 10.31 -32.05
C ASN A 334 -7.44 10.22 -31.63
N ASN A 335 -6.55 10.47 -32.58
CA ASN A 335 -5.10 10.35 -32.38
C ASN A 335 -4.53 11.25 -31.28
N ALA A 336 -5.08 12.45 -31.06
CA ALA A 336 -4.57 13.36 -30.02
C ALA A 336 -4.83 12.80 -28.62
N TYR A 337 -6.02 12.25 -28.39
CA TYR A 337 -6.37 11.58 -27.14
C TYR A 337 -5.62 10.25 -26.97
N ASN A 338 -5.41 9.50 -28.06
CA ASN A 338 -4.62 8.27 -28.04
C ASN A 338 -3.21 8.53 -27.49
N GLU A 339 -2.49 9.52 -28.04
CA GLU A 339 -1.12 9.81 -27.58
C GLU A 339 -1.10 10.37 -26.16
N ALA A 340 -2.07 11.20 -25.79
CA ALA A 340 -2.19 11.69 -24.41
C ALA A 340 -2.38 10.52 -23.42
N ALA A 341 -3.28 9.59 -23.73
CA ALA A 341 -3.52 8.40 -22.90
C ALA A 341 -2.26 7.53 -22.75
N LEU A 342 -1.54 7.26 -23.85
CA LEU A 342 -0.29 6.48 -23.80
C LEU A 342 0.75 7.15 -22.90
N ASN A 343 0.86 8.48 -22.92
CA ASN A 343 1.80 9.20 -22.06
C ASN A 343 1.44 9.13 -20.57
N ILE A 344 0.15 9.15 -20.23
CA ILE A 344 -0.28 8.93 -18.83
C ILE A 344 0.14 7.54 -18.34
N TYR A 345 -0.01 6.50 -19.16
CA TYR A 345 0.48 5.15 -18.80
C TYR A 345 2.00 5.12 -18.64
N ARG A 346 2.77 5.78 -19.52
CA ARG A 346 4.24 5.83 -19.42
C ARG A 346 4.70 6.54 -18.15
N GLU A 347 3.98 7.57 -17.73
CA GLU A 347 4.23 8.29 -16.47
C GLU A 347 3.83 7.45 -15.25
N ALA A 348 2.65 6.83 -15.28
CA ALA A 348 2.12 6.07 -14.16
C ALA A 348 2.84 4.73 -13.94
N MET A 349 3.38 4.14 -15.01
CA MET A 349 3.99 2.81 -14.98
C MET A 349 5.42 2.83 -15.57
N PRO A 350 6.37 3.51 -14.91
CA PRO A 350 7.71 3.64 -15.45
C PRO A 350 8.39 2.28 -15.55
N GLY A 351 9.11 2.06 -16.65
CA GLY A 351 9.77 0.78 -16.97
C GLY A 351 8.88 -0.26 -17.65
N TYR A 352 7.58 0.02 -17.82
CA TYR A 352 6.71 -0.78 -18.69
C TYR A 352 6.77 -0.29 -20.13
N GLU A 353 6.66 -1.22 -21.07
CA GLU A 353 6.45 -0.93 -22.49
C GLU A 353 4.97 -0.67 -22.76
N VAL A 354 4.63 0.57 -23.10
CA VAL A 354 3.24 0.97 -23.36
C VAL A 354 2.95 0.93 -24.85
N ILE A 355 2.04 0.04 -25.25
CA ILE A 355 1.73 -0.29 -26.66
C ILE A 355 0.27 0.05 -26.95
N GLY A 356 0.04 0.87 -27.98
CA GLY A 356 -1.30 1.17 -28.47
C GLY A 356 -1.82 0.11 -29.43
N VAL A 357 -2.99 -0.45 -29.15
CA VAL A 357 -3.62 -1.52 -29.93
C VAL A 357 -4.83 -1.00 -30.68
N VAL A 358 -4.74 -0.98 -32.00
CA VAL A 358 -5.82 -0.54 -32.89
C VAL A 358 -6.70 -1.72 -33.31
N ASN A 359 -8.01 -1.59 -33.18
CA ASN A 359 -8.98 -2.50 -33.79
C ASN A 359 -10.10 -1.68 -34.45
N ASN A 360 -9.97 -1.49 -35.75
CA ASN A 360 -10.92 -0.75 -36.59
C ASN A 360 -11.89 -1.68 -37.32
N SER A 361 -12.06 -2.92 -36.84
CA SER A 361 -13.01 -3.83 -37.46
C SER A 361 -14.43 -3.26 -37.37
N TYR A 362 -15.20 -3.48 -38.44
CA TYR A 362 -16.59 -3.04 -38.50
C TYR A 362 -17.50 -3.85 -37.57
N TRP A 363 -17.15 -5.13 -37.34
CA TRP A 363 -18.00 -6.07 -36.61
C TRP A 363 -17.65 -6.15 -35.12
N ASP A 364 -16.35 -6.12 -34.82
CA ASP A 364 -15.76 -6.34 -33.50
C ASP A 364 -14.72 -5.26 -33.18
N GLY A 365 -14.90 -4.04 -33.67
CA GLY A 365 -14.07 -2.90 -33.28
C GLY A 365 -14.18 -2.58 -31.78
N TRP A 366 -13.29 -1.71 -31.29
CA TRP A 366 -13.36 -1.24 -29.91
C TRP A 366 -14.58 -0.34 -29.66
N LEU A 367 -15.16 -0.46 -28.48
CA LEU A 367 -16.26 0.35 -27.96
C LEU A 367 -15.91 0.91 -26.58
N ASN A 368 -16.56 2.00 -26.17
CA ASN A 368 -16.36 2.58 -24.83
C ASN A 368 -16.83 1.67 -23.69
N THR A 369 -17.64 0.66 -24.00
CA THR A 369 -18.18 -0.33 -23.05
C THR A 369 -17.64 -1.74 -23.29
N ASP A 370 -16.74 -1.91 -24.26
CA ASP A 370 -16.19 -3.20 -24.67
C ASP A 370 -14.94 -3.01 -25.54
N ALA A 371 -13.76 -3.27 -24.98
CA ALA A 371 -12.51 -3.20 -25.72
C ALA A 371 -11.53 -4.31 -25.31
N LEU A 372 -10.25 -4.00 -25.19
CA LEU A 372 -9.19 -5.00 -25.08
C LEU A 372 -9.27 -5.79 -23.77
N HIS A 373 -9.46 -5.11 -22.65
CA HIS A 373 -9.54 -5.75 -21.33
C HIS A 373 -10.73 -6.72 -21.25
N CYS A 374 -11.90 -6.33 -21.78
CA CYS A 374 -13.11 -7.17 -21.77
C CYS A 374 -12.93 -8.50 -22.53
N ARG A 375 -11.98 -8.56 -23.47
CA ARG A 375 -11.78 -9.68 -24.38
C ARG A 375 -10.50 -10.48 -24.08
N THR A 376 -9.88 -10.23 -22.93
CA THR A 376 -8.66 -10.90 -22.47
C THR A 376 -8.71 -11.18 -20.97
N ARG A 377 -8.09 -12.28 -20.51
CA ARG A 377 -7.96 -12.62 -19.09
C ARG A 377 -6.54 -13.10 -18.79
N GLY A 378 -5.77 -12.33 -18.04
CA GLY A 378 -4.43 -12.73 -17.61
C GLY A 378 -4.48 -13.93 -16.66
N VAL A 379 -3.55 -14.87 -16.81
CA VAL A 379 -3.38 -16.04 -15.94
C VAL A 379 -2.13 -15.85 -15.09
N MET A 380 -2.32 -15.72 -13.78
CA MET A 380 -1.25 -15.49 -12.81
C MET A 380 -0.20 -16.62 -12.88
N ASP A 381 1.07 -16.30 -12.67
CA ASP A 381 2.12 -17.31 -12.48
C ASP A 381 1.91 -18.01 -11.13
N PHE A 382 1.38 -19.24 -11.17
CA PHE A 382 1.08 -20.01 -9.96
C PHE A 382 2.32 -20.46 -9.19
N ASN A 383 3.49 -20.30 -9.78
CA ASN A 383 4.77 -20.56 -9.14
C ASN A 383 5.51 -19.24 -8.83
N MET A 384 4.84 -18.09 -8.87
CA MET A 384 5.50 -16.79 -8.73
C MET A 384 6.30 -16.68 -7.44
N PHE A 385 7.35 -15.87 -7.49
CA PHE A 385 7.99 -15.36 -6.29
C PHE A 385 7.34 -14.02 -5.95
N TYR A 386 6.87 -13.85 -4.72
CA TYR A 386 6.11 -12.69 -4.28
C TYR A 386 6.78 -12.04 -3.06
N VAL A 387 6.79 -10.70 -3.07
CA VAL A 387 7.29 -9.87 -1.97
C VAL A 387 6.08 -9.15 -1.38
N ASP A 388 5.66 -9.58 -0.19
CA ASP A 388 4.60 -8.91 0.56
C ASP A 388 5.23 -7.85 1.47
N HIS A 389 5.28 -6.62 0.99
CA HIS A 389 5.73 -5.47 1.76
C HIS A 389 4.51 -4.58 2.04
N ARG A 390 3.94 -4.71 3.24
CA ARG A 390 2.73 -3.96 3.67
C ARG A 390 3.07 -2.83 4.62
N ASP A 391 4.04 -3.03 5.50
CA ASP A 391 4.50 -2.03 6.46
C ASP A 391 5.48 -1.05 5.79
N VAL A 392 5.00 -0.32 4.80
CA VAL A 392 5.77 0.69 4.08
C VAL A 392 6.06 1.86 5.02
N VAL A 393 7.34 2.20 5.13
CA VAL A 393 7.79 3.46 5.75
C VAL A 393 7.65 4.59 4.73
N PHE A 394 6.92 5.65 5.08
CA PHE A 394 6.67 6.81 4.22
C PHE A 394 6.51 8.10 5.02
N GLY A 395 6.58 9.26 4.36
CA GLY A 395 6.39 10.56 5.01
C GLY A 395 7.52 10.93 5.95
N GLU A 396 7.27 11.81 6.91
CA GLU A 396 8.28 12.20 7.91
C GLU A 396 8.36 11.16 9.03
N GLN A 397 9.59 10.72 9.34
CA GLN A 397 9.91 9.71 10.34
C GLN A 397 10.68 10.33 11.50
N GLN A 398 10.37 9.89 12.72
CA GLN A 398 11.12 10.29 13.91
C GLN A 398 12.56 9.80 13.84
N TRP A 399 13.48 10.56 14.42
CA TRP A 399 14.89 10.27 14.42
C TRP A 399 15.17 8.95 15.15
N GLN A 400 15.90 8.08 14.46
CA GLN A 400 16.38 6.80 14.95
C GLN A 400 17.71 6.50 14.25
N ASP A 401 18.64 5.82 14.92
CA ASP A 401 19.93 5.45 14.30
C ASP A 401 19.80 4.46 13.13
N SER A 402 18.66 3.77 13.06
CA SER A 402 18.32 2.90 11.94
C SER A 402 16.81 2.76 11.78
N ILE A 403 16.33 2.75 10.54
CA ILE A 403 14.94 2.42 10.20
C ILE A 403 14.85 0.95 9.83
N ALA A 404 13.99 0.20 10.52
CA ALA A 404 13.69 -1.19 10.20
C ALA A 404 12.71 -1.26 9.03
N ILE A 405 13.04 -2.07 8.02
CA ILE A 405 12.15 -2.40 6.91
C ILE A 405 11.84 -3.89 6.98
N THR A 406 10.56 -4.22 7.11
CA THR A 406 10.07 -5.60 7.25
C THR A 406 9.26 -6.00 6.01
N SER A 407 9.49 -7.22 5.52
CA SER A 407 8.72 -7.77 4.39
C SER A 407 8.68 -9.30 4.44
N LYS A 408 7.63 -9.89 3.86
CA LYS A 408 7.56 -11.33 3.63
C LYS A 408 8.01 -11.69 2.23
N PHE A 409 8.76 -12.78 2.12
CA PHE A 409 9.22 -13.35 0.85
C PHE A 409 8.61 -14.73 0.65
N ILE A 410 7.74 -14.85 -0.35
CA ILE A 410 6.90 -16.02 -0.56
C ILE A 410 7.23 -16.63 -1.93
N ALA A 411 7.82 -17.83 -1.92
CA ALA A 411 7.97 -18.63 -3.14
C ALA A 411 6.77 -19.59 -3.27
N TYR A 412 5.80 -19.24 -4.13
CA TYR A 412 4.65 -20.11 -4.40
C TYR A 412 5.05 -21.41 -5.11
N SER A 413 6.20 -21.41 -5.80
CA SER A 413 6.83 -22.61 -6.34
C SER A 413 7.27 -23.64 -5.29
N GLY A 414 7.32 -23.26 -4.01
CA GLY A 414 7.92 -24.06 -2.94
C GLY A 414 9.45 -24.11 -3.00
N ALA A 415 10.10 -23.35 -3.89
CA ALA A 415 11.55 -23.26 -3.96
C ALA A 415 12.13 -22.54 -2.75
N ASP A 416 13.36 -22.89 -2.38
CA ASP A 416 14.09 -22.21 -1.32
C ASP A 416 14.40 -20.76 -1.73
N LEU A 417 14.45 -19.87 -0.73
CA LEU A 417 14.81 -18.47 -0.93
C LEU A 417 16.32 -18.30 -1.10
N LYS A 418 16.74 -17.46 -2.05
CA LYS A 418 18.14 -17.06 -2.19
C LYS A 418 18.49 -16.04 -1.12
N GLN A 419 19.09 -16.53 -0.03
CA GLN A 419 19.38 -15.73 1.18
C GLN A 419 20.33 -14.54 0.93
N ASP A 420 21.12 -14.57 -0.13
CA ASP A 420 21.98 -13.45 -0.55
C ASP A 420 21.26 -12.40 -1.41
N SER A 421 20.03 -12.71 -1.83
CA SER A 421 19.21 -11.89 -2.72
C SER A 421 18.03 -11.22 -2.02
N LEU A 422 17.83 -11.45 -0.71
CA LEU A 422 16.82 -10.77 0.10
C LEU A 422 17.39 -9.44 0.61
N LEU A 423 17.07 -8.36 -0.09
CA LEU A 423 17.75 -7.08 0.03
C LEU A 423 16.76 -5.91 0.09
N ILE A 424 17.15 -4.88 0.83
CA ILE A 424 16.61 -3.52 0.69
C ILE A 424 17.61 -2.76 -0.15
N TYR A 425 17.16 -2.19 -1.25
CA TYR A 425 17.91 -1.19 -2.00
C TYR A 425 17.46 0.18 -1.55
N TYR A 426 18.39 1.04 -1.13
CA TYR A 426 18.04 2.38 -0.67
C TYR A 426 19.09 3.40 -1.10
N ARG A 427 18.69 4.66 -1.22
CA ARG A 427 19.60 5.80 -1.40
C ARG A 427 19.18 6.94 -0.49
N ILE A 428 20.15 7.77 -0.14
CA ILE A 428 19.97 8.92 0.75
C ILE A 428 20.32 10.17 -0.03
N ASP A 429 19.46 11.19 0.02
CA ASP A 429 19.64 12.51 -0.58
C ASP A 429 20.07 12.45 -2.05
N GLU A 430 19.36 11.62 -2.83
CA GLU A 430 19.60 11.38 -4.27
C GLU A 430 21.01 10.81 -4.61
N GLY A 431 21.70 10.25 -3.62
CA GLY A 431 22.96 9.55 -3.80
C GLY A 431 22.85 8.20 -4.53
N GLU A 432 23.96 7.47 -4.57
CA GLU A 432 24.01 6.12 -5.15
C GLU A 432 23.20 5.11 -4.32
N TYR A 433 22.60 4.13 -4.99
CA TYR A 433 21.91 3.03 -4.31
C TYR A 433 22.91 2.15 -3.53
N GLN A 434 22.55 1.91 -2.28
CA GLN A 434 23.18 1.00 -1.34
C GLN A 434 22.25 -0.19 -1.09
N THR A 435 22.79 -1.25 -0.52
CA THR A 435 22.00 -2.44 -0.17
C THR A 435 22.14 -2.78 1.31
N ALA A 436 21.01 -3.02 1.97
CA ALA A 436 20.96 -3.65 3.28
C ALA A 436 20.43 -5.08 3.15
N LYS A 437 21.12 -6.03 3.78
CA LYS A 437 20.69 -7.43 3.79
C LYS A 437 19.53 -7.62 4.76
N MET A 438 18.55 -8.42 4.36
CA MET A 438 17.45 -8.81 5.23
C MET A 438 17.70 -10.17 5.89
N THR A 439 17.27 -10.31 7.14
CA THR A 439 17.42 -11.53 7.95
C THR A 439 16.08 -11.95 8.53
N ALA A 440 15.86 -13.27 8.67
CA ALA A 440 14.60 -13.80 9.18
C ALA A 440 14.30 -13.30 10.60
N THR A 441 13.05 -12.88 10.84
CA THR A 441 12.60 -12.41 12.17
C THR A 441 12.27 -13.55 13.13
N GLY A 442 12.05 -14.75 12.59
CA GLY A 442 11.51 -15.90 13.31
C GLY A 442 10.02 -16.14 13.03
N ASN A 443 9.32 -15.15 12.45
CA ASN A 443 7.98 -15.34 11.91
C ASN A 443 8.03 -16.01 10.52
N PRO A 444 6.98 -16.76 10.12
CA PRO A 444 6.96 -17.43 8.83
C PRO A 444 7.12 -16.46 7.65
N ASP A 445 8.05 -16.79 6.76
CA ASP A 445 8.36 -16.05 5.53
C ASP A 445 8.78 -14.58 5.74
N GLU A 446 8.92 -14.09 6.98
CA GLU A 446 9.17 -12.67 7.31
C GLU A 446 10.65 -12.38 7.59
N TYR A 447 11.12 -11.28 7.03
CA TYR A 447 12.50 -10.82 7.10
C TYR A 447 12.54 -9.32 7.41
N VAL A 448 13.58 -8.90 8.12
CA VAL A 448 13.85 -7.51 8.47
C VAL A 448 15.26 -7.13 8.03
N GLY A 449 15.41 -5.92 7.50
CA GLY A 449 16.70 -5.27 7.31
C GLY A 449 16.64 -3.83 7.81
N TYR A 450 17.80 -3.18 7.88
CA TYR A 450 17.92 -1.86 8.51
C TYR A 450 18.59 -0.87 7.54
N ILE A 451 17.93 0.26 7.31
CA ILE A 451 18.53 1.41 6.62
C ILE A 451 19.26 2.26 7.65
N LYS A 452 20.49 2.68 7.34
CA LYS A 452 21.37 3.47 8.21
C LYS A 452 22.13 4.54 7.43
N GLY A 453 22.77 5.48 8.13
CA GLY A 453 23.69 6.45 7.54
C GLY A 453 23.04 7.70 6.94
N TYR A 454 21.77 7.95 7.28
CA TYR A 454 21.07 9.20 7.00
C TYR A 454 21.33 10.23 8.12
N ASN A 455 21.09 11.51 7.85
CA ASN A 455 21.16 12.59 8.84
C ASN A 455 19.75 13.17 9.10
N GLY A 456 19.63 14.03 10.11
CA GLY A 456 18.42 14.82 10.29
C GLY A 456 18.06 15.56 9.00
N GLY A 457 16.77 15.54 8.63
CA GLY A 457 16.28 16.13 7.38
C GLY A 457 16.58 15.34 6.09
N SER A 458 17.34 14.23 6.16
CA SER A 458 17.64 13.42 4.97
C SER A 458 16.38 12.83 4.36
N LYS A 459 16.35 12.78 3.02
CA LYS A 459 15.35 12.04 2.24
C LYS A 459 15.90 10.67 1.87
N VAL A 460 15.12 9.63 2.14
CA VAL A 460 15.47 8.24 1.85
C VAL A 460 14.49 7.66 0.84
N ASP A 461 15.02 7.16 -0.27
CA ASP A 461 14.26 6.37 -1.25
C ASP A 461 14.65 4.90 -1.12
N TYR A 462 13.70 3.97 -1.09
CA TYR A 462 14.00 2.54 -1.01
C TYR A 462 12.99 1.63 -1.74
N TYR A 463 13.44 0.41 -2.01
CA TYR A 463 12.60 -0.70 -2.47
C TYR A 463 13.14 -2.03 -1.94
N VAL A 464 12.25 -3.00 -1.77
CA VAL A 464 12.58 -4.36 -1.34
C VAL A 464 12.69 -5.26 -2.57
N PHE A 465 13.70 -6.12 -2.59
CA PHE A 465 13.96 -7.08 -3.67
C PHE A 465 14.22 -8.48 -3.09
N GLY A 466 13.75 -9.50 -3.79
CA GLY A 466 14.03 -10.89 -3.46
C GLY A 466 14.11 -11.79 -4.69
N ALA A 467 14.71 -12.96 -4.51
CA ALA A 467 14.70 -14.04 -5.48
C ALA A 467 14.68 -15.41 -4.81
N ASP A 468 14.24 -16.42 -5.55
CA ASP A 468 14.24 -17.82 -5.14
C ASP A 468 15.18 -18.69 -6.00
N GLU A 469 15.36 -19.94 -5.60
CA GLU A 469 16.15 -20.93 -6.33
C GLU A 469 15.51 -21.39 -7.66
N SER A 470 14.24 -21.04 -7.90
CA SER A 470 13.60 -21.20 -9.23
C SER A 470 14.03 -20.10 -10.23
N ASN A 471 14.84 -19.13 -9.77
CA ASN A 471 15.27 -17.93 -10.51
C ASN A 471 14.14 -16.92 -10.77
N ARG A 472 13.01 -17.07 -10.09
CA ARG A 472 12.00 -16.02 -10.03
C ARG A 472 12.48 -14.95 -9.06
N ARG A 473 12.08 -13.73 -9.36
CA ARG A 473 12.46 -12.53 -8.60
C ARG A 473 11.33 -11.54 -8.65
N TYR A 474 11.24 -10.74 -7.62
CA TYR A 474 10.19 -9.75 -7.50
C TYR A 474 10.68 -8.62 -6.60
N GLN A 475 10.07 -7.45 -6.78
CA GLN A 475 10.44 -6.25 -6.06
C GLN A 475 9.21 -5.43 -5.71
N GLN A 476 9.30 -4.68 -4.61
CA GLN A 476 8.26 -3.76 -4.15
C GLN A 476 8.86 -2.40 -3.81
N PRO A 477 8.29 -1.29 -4.34
CA PRO A 477 7.15 -1.25 -5.26
C PRO A 477 7.49 -1.89 -6.62
N VAL A 478 6.49 -2.26 -7.42
CA VAL A 478 6.66 -3.04 -8.68
C VAL A 478 7.58 -2.36 -9.71
N PHE A 479 7.81 -1.05 -9.56
CA PHE A 479 8.67 -0.22 -10.38
C PHE A 479 10.11 -0.12 -9.85
N GLY A 480 10.36 -0.56 -8.60
CA GLY A 480 11.67 -0.53 -7.94
C GLY A 480 12.30 0.86 -7.96
N GLU A 481 13.54 0.96 -8.45
CA GLU A 481 14.29 2.21 -8.58
C GLU A 481 13.57 3.33 -9.37
N LEU A 482 12.67 2.98 -10.29
CA LEU A 482 11.99 3.98 -11.13
C LEU A 482 10.88 4.74 -10.41
N ASP A 483 10.32 4.18 -9.34
CA ASP A 483 9.33 4.82 -8.47
C ASP A 483 9.38 4.16 -7.09
N PRO A 484 10.43 4.43 -6.28
CA PRO A 484 10.65 3.80 -4.99
C PRO A 484 9.70 4.33 -3.91
N HIS A 485 9.63 3.65 -2.77
CA HIS A 485 9.06 4.24 -1.56
C HIS A 485 9.96 5.36 -1.05
N THR A 486 9.39 6.37 -0.42
CA THR A 486 10.13 7.55 0.06
C THR A 486 9.67 7.96 1.45
N PHE A 487 10.63 8.26 2.32
CA PHE A 487 10.41 8.93 3.60
C PHE A 487 11.49 9.99 3.84
N THR A 488 11.25 10.89 4.79
CA THR A 488 12.21 11.90 5.26
C THR A 488 12.43 11.72 6.75
N MET A 489 13.64 11.99 7.22
CA MET A 489 13.92 12.02 8.66
C MET A 489 13.59 13.40 9.23
N GLU A 490 13.02 13.45 10.42
CA GLU A 490 12.88 14.71 11.15
C GLU A 490 14.25 15.39 11.32
N GLU A 491 14.25 16.72 11.44
CA GLU A 491 15.46 17.46 11.77
C GLU A 491 16.01 17.00 13.12
N HIS A 492 17.24 16.52 13.10
CA HIS A 492 17.97 16.07 14.28
C HIS A 492 19.34 16.73 14.25
N ALA A 493 19.66 17.51 15.28
CA ALA A 493 20.98 18.10 15.41
C ALA A 493 22.00 16.98 15.56
N GLN A 494 23.08 16.98 14.77
CA GLN A 494 24.18 16.04 14.95
C GLN A 494 24.65 16.10 16.40
N GLU A 495 24.40 15.03 17.17
CA GLU A 495 24.95 14.92 18.51
C GLU A 495 26.47 14.71 18.39
N LEU A 496 27.20 15.51 19.15
CA LEU A 496 28.63 15.33 19.37
C LEU A 496 28.86 13.99 20.08
N LEU A 497 30.13 13.61 20.28
CA LEU A 497 30.44 12.56 21.25
C LEU A 497 29.69 12.85 22.55
N THR A 498 28.95 11.87 23.06
CA THR A 498 28.30 12.00 24.35
C THR A 498 29.26 11.52 25.42
N PHE A 499 29.43 12.35 26.43
CA PHE A 499 30.19 12.05 27.63
C PHE A 499 29.19 11.80 28.75
N ASN A 500 29.44 10.79 29.57
CA ASN A 500 28.52 10.49 30.67
C ASN A 500 28.40 11.65 31.70
N LEU A 501 29.32 12.63 31.69
CA LEU A 501 29.41 13.75 32.64
C LEU A 501 30.02 15.01 31.99
N ASP A 502 29.51 16.19 32.38
CA ASP A 502 30.02 17.51 31.94
C ASP A 502 31.24 18.00 32.76
N GLU A 503 31.40 17.48 33.98
CA GLU A 503 32.47 17.82 34.93
C GLU A 503 32.81 16.58 35.77
N ILE A 504 34.10 16.42 36.11
CA ILE A 504 34.60 15.37 37.00
C ILE A 504 34.92 15.99 38.35
N VAL A 505 34.20 15.58 39.40
CA VAL A 505 34.43 16.04 40.76
C VAL A 505 34.80 14.87 41.66
N PHE A 506 35.98 14.94 42.26
CA PHE A 506 36.41 14.03 43.30
C PHE A 506 36.01 14.59 44.68
N ASP A 507 35.43 13.74 45.54
CA ASP A 507 34.91 14.06 46.88
C ASP A 507 35.47 13.10 47.96
N GLU A 508 35.25 13.40 49.25
CA GLU A 508 35.76 12.68 50.43
C GLU A 508 35.30 11.21 50.54
N THR A 509 34.31 10.77 49.75
CA THR A 509 33.94 9.34 49.65
C THR A 509 34.96 8.50 48.86
N TYR A 510 35.80 9.15 48.05
CA TYR A 510 36.84 8.51 47.22
C TYR A 510 38.20 8.40 47.93
N MET A 511 38.19 8.46 49.26
CA MET A 511 39.38 8.48 50.13
C MET A 511 39.94 7.08 50.46
N ASN A 512 39.45 6.02 49.80
CA ASN A 512 40.08 4.70 49.89
C ASN A 512 41.07 4.59 48.74
N HIS A 513 42.37 4.58 49.06
CA HIS A 513 43.47 4.43 48.10
C HIS A 513 43.11 3.49 46.93
N ASN A 514 43.07 4.05 45.71
CA ASN A 514 42.75 3.43 44.39
C ASN A 514 41.34 3.71 43.82
N ASP A 515 40.63 4.74 44.27
CA ASP A 515 39.32 5.04 43.67
C ASP A 515 39.46 5.61 42.24
N GLU A 516 38.81 4.93 41.30
CA GLU A 516 38.85 5.18 39.86
C GLU A 516 37.58 5.92 39.42
N PHE A 517 37.71 6.93 38.57
CA PHE A 517 36.58 7.56 37.90
C PHE A 517 36.53 7.11 36.45
N VAL A 518 35.43 6.48 36.05
CA VAL A 518 35.25 5.97 34.69
C VAL A 518 34.42 6.97 33.87
N LEU A 519 35.08 7.63 32.93
CA LEU A 519 34.47 8.42 31.88
C LEU A 519 34.19 7.51 30.69
N GLU A 520 32.93 7.38 30.30
CA GLU A 520 32.54 6.67 29.08
C GLU A 520 32.39 7.68 27.94
N ILE A 521 33.06 7.43 26.83
CA ILE A 521 32.96 8.19 25.58
C ILE A 521 32.17 7.33 24.60
N THR A 522 30.97 7.77 24.23
CA THR A 522 30.13 7.04 23.25
C THR A 522 30.10 7.78 21.92
N ASN A 523 30.31 7.05 20.83
CA ASN A 523 30.15 7.61 19.49
C ASN A 523 28.68 7.60 19.06
N ASN A 524 28.01 8.74 19.28
CA ASN A 524 26.65 9.00 18.81
C ASN A 524 26.62 9.77 17.48
N THR A 525 27.75 9.86 16.78
CA THR A 525 27.82 10.51 15.47
C THR A 525 27.44 9.54 14.35
N ALA A 526 27.17 10.06 13.15
CA ALA A 526 26.74 9.27 11.99
C ALA A 526 27.85 8.42 11.32
N SER A 527 29.09 8.48 11.80
CA SER A 527 30.24 7.77 11.23
C SER A 527 31.26 7.39 12.30
N ASP A 528 32.19 6.48 11.99
CA ASP A 528 33.29 6.14 12.88
C ASP A 528 34.09 7.40 13.26
N VAL A 529 34.35 7.59 14.55
CA VAL A 529 35.11 8.73 15.08
C VAL A 529 36.51 8.27 15.46
N VAL A 530 37.53 9.02 15.05
CA VAL A 530 38.90 8.75 15.46
C VAL A 530 39.23 9.61 16.68
N ILE A 531 39.45 9.00 17.84
CA ILE A 531 40.04 9.66 19.00
C ILE A 531 41.54 9.77 18.74
N GLU A 532 42.05 10.99 18.67
CA GLU A 532 43.44 11.28 18.32
C GLU A 532 44.31 11.47 19.56
N ASN A 533 43.77 12.11 20.61
CA ASN A 533 44.50 12.44 21.82
C ASN A 533 43.57 12.47 23.05
N ILE A 534 44.08 12.04 24.21
CA ILE A 534 43.45 12.17 25.53
C ILE A 534 44.54 12.64 26.50
N ALA A 535 44.44 13.84 27.05
CA ALA A 535 45.48 14.43 27.90
C ALA A 535 44.92 15.41 28.94
N LEU A 536 45.63 15.58 30.06
CA LEU A 536 45.37 16.65 31.02
C LEU A 536 46.14 17.93 30.63
N LYS A 537 45.47 19.09 30.65
CA LYS A 537 46.01 20.36 30.17
C LYS A 537 47.11 20.93 31.07
N GLU A 538 47.04 20.70 32.38
CA GLU A 538 48.06 21.06 33.34
C GLU A 538 48.48 19.80 34.11
N CYS A 539 49.77 19.42 34.02
CA CYS A 539 50.34 18.31 34.77
C CYS A 539 50.32 18.63 36.28
N THR A 540 49.21 18.34 36.94
CA THR A 540 49.16 18.14 38.38
C THR A 540 49.73 16.75 38.65
N HIS A 541 50.62 16.60 39.64
CA HIS A 541 51.15 15.26 40.01
C HIS A 541 50.11 14.44 40.79
N ASP A 542 48.83 14.83 40.67
CA ASP A 542 47.75 14.49 41.57
C ASP A 542 46.64 13.74 40.82
N VAL A 543 46.59 13.79 39.49
CA VAL A 543 45.64 13.02 38.66
C VAL A 543 46.34 12.36 37.48
N SER A 544 46.08 11.08 37.24
CA SER A 544 46.51 10.35 36.04
C SER A 544 45.31 9.81 35.25
N VAL A 545 45.53 9.59 33.95
CA VAL A 545 44.51 9.11 33.00
C VAL A 545 45.01 7.81 32.38
N GLU A 546 44.19 6.77 32.41
CA GLU A 546 44.44 5.49 31.76
C GLU A 546 43.28 5.12 30.81
N TYR A 547 43.59 4.31 29.82
CA TYR A 547 42.62 3.74 28.87
C TYR A 547 43.21 2.46 28.28
N ASN A 548 42.36 1.51 27.90
CA ASN A 548 42.77 0.16 27.50
C ASN A 548 43.00 0.00 25.97
N PHE A 549 43.04 1.09 25.22
CA PHE A 549 43.25 1.14 23.77
C PHE A 549 44.49 1.95 23.38
N SER A 550 44.95 1.82 22.13
CA SER A 550 46.07 2.60 21.60
C SER A 550 45.56 3.75 20.74
N LEU A 551 46.05 4.97 21.01
CA LEU A 551 45.73 6.15 20.20
C LEU A 551 46.64 6.22 18.95
N PRO A 552 46.10 6.67 17.79
CA PRO A 552 44.70 7.02 17.55
C PRO A 552 43.78 5.78 17.57
N TYR A 553 42.59 5.92 18.15
CA TYR A 553 41.59 4.86 18.30
C TYR A 553 40.34 5.16 17.46
N THR A 554 39.93 4.22 16.62
CA THR A 554 38.68 4.34 15.85
C THR A 554 37.53 3.77 16.67
N LEU A 555 36.60 4.63 17.07
CA LEU A 555 35.39 4.30 17.80
C LEU A 555 34.23 4.20 16.81
N ALA A 556 33.70 2.99 16.60
CA ALA A 556 32.61 2.76 15.65
C ALA A 556 31.30 3.40 16.13
N VAL A 557 30.35 3.65 15.22
CA VAL A 557 29.04 4.21 15.58
C VAL A 557 28.33 3.33 16.62
N GLY A 558 27.88 3.92 17.72
CA GLY A 558 27.25 3.25 18.86
C GLY A 558 28.21 2.49 19.79
N GLU A 559 29.51 2.55 19.54
CA GLU A 559 30.54 1.98 20.42
C GLU A 559 30.90 2.98 21.53
N SER A 560 31.24 2.45 22.70
CA SER A 560 31.78 3.21 23.82
C SER A 560 33.23 2.84 24.11
N ALA A 561 34.03 3.84 24.51
CA ALA A 561 35.37 3.68 25.02
C ALA A 561 35.45 4.21 26.46
N GLU A 562 36.08 3.44 27.35
CA GLU A 562 36.30 3.83 28.74
C GLU A 562 37.64 4.55 28.91
N VAL A 563 37.59 5.70 29.58
CA VAL A 563 38.74 6.48 30.03
C VAL A 563 38.67 6.57 31.54
N ILE A 564 39.71 6.12 32.22
CA ILE A 564 39.75 6.03 33.67
C ILE A 564 40.67 7.11 34.22
N LEU A 565 40.19 7.88 35.19
CA LEU A 565 40.97 8.88 35.92
C LEU A 565 41.23 8.41 37.34
N TYR A 566 42.45 8.61 37.81
CA TYR A 566 42.91 8.23 39.14
C TYR A 566 43.48 9.42 39.88
N ILE A 567 43.18 9.55 41.17
CA ILE A 567 43.92 10.46 42.04
C ILE A 567 45.19 9.77 42.55
N GLU A 568 46.33 10.34 42.22
CA GLU A 568 47.62 9.96 42.80
C GLU A 568 47.78 10.62 44.17
N TRP A 569 48.47 9.94 45.10
CA TRP A 569 48.58 10.23 46.54
C TRP A 569 48.70 11.73 46.89
N CYS A 570 47.56 12.42 47.07
CA CYS A 570 47.52 13.85 47.36
C CYS A 570 47.48 14.10 48.89
N MET A 571 48.30 15.03 49.37
CA MET A 571 48.22 15.46 50.78
C MET A 571 46.89 16.18 51.04
N LYS A 572 46.27 15.89 52.18
CA LYS A 572 44.91 16.26 52.65
C LYS A 572 44.45 17.74 52.59
N GLU A 573 45.17 18.65 51.93
CA GLU A 573 44.91 20.10 52.00
C GLU A 573 44.93 20.84 50.64
N LEU A 574 44.81 20.16 49.50
CA LEU A 574 44.82 20.82 48.18
C LEU A 574 43.48 20.72 47.45
N LEU A 575 42.83 21.88 47.28
CA LEU A 575 41.88 22.11 46.17
C LEU A 575 42.70 22.15 44.88
N PHE A 576 42.28 21.42 43.85
CA PHE A 576 42.85 21.54 42.51
C PHE A 576 41.75 21.61 41.45
N GLU A 577 42.07 22.29 40.35
CA GLU A 577 41.26 22.36 39.13
C GLU A 577 42.21 22.10 37.95
N THR A 578 41.84 21.18 37.07
CA THR A 578 42.53 20.89 35.80
C THR A 578 41.48 20.58 34.72
N GLU A 579 41.91 20.33 33.49
CA GLU A 579 41.03 20.05 32.37
C GLU A 579 41.50 18.78 31.65
N LEU A 580 40.59 17.82 31.47
CA LEU A 580 40.77 16.69 30.57
C LEU A 580 40.39 17.13 29.15
N VAL A 581 41.34 17.01 28.24
CA VAL A 581 41.19 17.37 26.82
C VAL A 581 41.18 16.09 25.99
N ILE A 582 40.08 15.89 25.25
CA ILE A 582 39.89 14.79 24.31
C ILE A 582 39.79 15.37 22.91
N THR A 583 40.77 15.05 22.06
CA THR A 583 40.79 15.48 20.65
C THR A 583 40.35 14.33 19.77
N SER A 584 39.39 14.60 18.88
CA SER A 584 38.85 13.62 17.94
C SER A 584 38.68 14.20 16.53
N SER A 585 38.40 13.35 15.55
CA SER A 585 38.09 13.75 14.17
C SER A 585 36.86 14.65 14.03
N VAL A 586 35.99 14.72 15.06
CA VAL A 586 34.78 15.56 15.07
C VAL A 586 34.93 16.83 15.93
N GLY A 587 36.03 16.99 16.66
CA GLY A 587 36.29 18.16 17.47
C GLY A 587 37.10 17.87 18.74
N GLU A 588 37.37 18.94 19.49
CA GLU A 588 38.02 18.90 20.80
C GLU A 588 36.97 19.10 21.90
N GLN A 589 36.95 18.19 22.88
CA GLN A 589 36.16 18.32 24.09
C GLN A 589 37.08 18.65 25.28
N ILE A 590 36.63 19.59 26.12
CA ILE A 590 37.30 19.97 27.36
C ILE A 590 36.36 19.68 28.52
N ILE A 591 36.78 18.83 29.45
CA ILE A 591 36.03 18.45 30.65
C ILE A 591 36.77 18.97 31.88
N PRO A 592 36.18 19.89 32.67
CA PRO A 592 36.76 20.33 33.93
C PRO A 592 36.89 19.17 34.92
N VAL A 593 38.03 19.09 35.61
CA VAL A 593 38.33 18.09 36.64
C VAL A 593 38.74 18.81 37.91
N LYS A 594 38.00 18.64 39.00
CA LYS A 594 38.29 19.31 40.27
C LYS A 594 38.16 18.39 41.50
N TYR A 595 38.78 18.81 42.59
CA TYR A 595 38.60 18.20 43.91
C TYR A 595 38.08 19.24 44.90
N ASP A 596 36.87 19.00 45.43
CA ASP A 596 36.21 19.89 46.39
C ASP A 596 36.42 19.41 47.83
N GLY A 597 37.13 20.20 48.63
CA GLY A 597 37.33 19.96 50.05
C GLY A 597 36.33 20.74 50.93
N TRP A 598 35.64 20.04 51.83
CA TRP A 598 34.83 20.49 52.97
C TRP A 598 34.28 21.94 52.97
N ILE A 599 33.16 22.21 52.29
CA ILE A 599 32.17 23.19 52.77
C ILE A 599 30.74 22.81 52.32
N GLY A 600 29.91 22.32 53.24
CA GLY A 600 28.45 22.57 53.26
C GLY A 600 27.53 21.52 52.65
N LEU A 601 26.48 21.17 53.41
CA LEU A 601 25.35 20.32 53.01
C LEU A 601 24.65 20.87 51.76
N GLU A 602 24.77 20.16 50.64
CA GLU A 602 23.76 20.19 49.58
C GLU A 602 23.13 18.80 49.41
N GLU A 603 21.81 18.81 49.33
CA GLU A 603 20.94 17.66 49.19
C GLU A 603 21.21 16.93 47.87
N LYS A 604 21.45 15.63 47.96
CA LYS A 604 21.57 14.73 46.82
C LYS A 604 20.21 14.67 46.10
N ASN A 605 20.08 15.31 44.94
CA ASN A 605 18.93 15.12 44.06
C ASN A 605 19.01 13.71 43.45
N VAL A 606 18.45 12.73 44.15
CA VAL A 606 18.15 11.40 43.61
C VAL A 606 16.64 11.36 43.38
N ILE A 607 16.20 10.97 42.19
CA ILE A 607 14.78 10.69 41.93
C ILE A 607 14.33 9.61 42.94
N SER A 608 13.48 10.00 43.89
CA SER A 608 12.74 9.07 44.73
C SER A 608 11.45 8.69 44.00
N ALA A 609 11.46 7.55 43.32
CA ALA A 609 10.27 7.01 42.66
C ALA A 609 10.12 5.52 42.93
N GLU A 610 8.91 5.09 43.31
CA GLU A 610 8.54 3.68 43.40
C GLU A 610 7.73 3.25 42.18
N ILE A 611 8.00 2.03 41.68
CA ILE A 611 7.30 1.45 40.54
C ILE A 611 6.71 0.12 40.97
N TYR A 612 5.39 -0.05 40.83
CA TYR A 612 4.68 -1.24 41.29
C TYR A 612 3.40 -1.50 40.47
N PRO A 613 2.86 -2.73 40.46
CA PRO A 613 3.45 -3.95 41.00
C PRO A 613 4.61 -4.46 40.15
N ASN A 614 5.57 -5.13 40.78
CA ASN A 614 6.62 -5.90 40.10
C ASN A 614 6.71 -7.29 40.76
N PRO A 615 6.28 -8.38 40.08
CA PRO A 615 5.86 -8.45 38.68
C PRO A 615 4.55 -7.69 38.36
N MET A 616 4.47 -7.12 37.15
CA MET A 616 3.32 -6.38 36.62
C MET A 616 2.41 -7.27 35.76
N ASN A 617 1.10 -7.00 35.76
CA ASN A 617 0.14 -7.60 34.83
C ASN A 617 -0.23 -6.54 33.78
N ASP A 618 -1.35 -5.85 33.93
CA ASP A 618 -1.88 -5.01 32.85
C ASP A 618 -1.63 -3.51 33.08
N ILE A 619 -1.36 -3.12 34.34
CA ILE A 619 -1.14 -1.73 34.73
C ILE A 619 0.10 -1.62 35.61
N LEU A 620 0.91 -0.59 35.34
CA LEU A 620 2.08 -0.20 36.11
C LEU A 620 1.88 1.20 36.72
N TYR A 621 2.10 1.31 38.03
CA TYR A 621 1.98 2.56 38.79
C TYR A 621 3.34 3.13 39.17
N ILE A 622 3.44 4.46 39.16
CA ILE A 622 4.64 5.22 39.49
C ILE A 622 4.29 6.22 40.59
N GLU A 623 4.93 6.09 41.74
CA GLU A 623 4.78 6.99 42.87
C GLU A 623 6.01 7.90 42.93
N SER A 624 5.86 9.13 42.44
CA SER A 624 6.88 10.18 42.45
C SER A 624 6.26 11.57 42.29
N ASP A 625 6.88 12.58 42.88
CA ASP A 625 6.39 13.97 42.86
C ASP A 625 6.85 14.76 41.60
N ASP A 626 7.86 14.27 40.86
CA ASP A 626 8.57 15.05 39.84
C ASP A 626 8.76 14.35 38.47
N VAL A 627 8.12 13.20 38.22
CA VAL A 627 8.27 12.45 36.94
C VAL A 627 7.53 13.12 35.79
N VAL A 628 8.26 13.40 34.71
CA VAL A 628 7.76 14.04 33.48
C VAL A 628 7.57 13.02 32.36
N SER A 629 8.43 12.00 32.25
CA SER A 629 8.27 10.96 31.24
C SER A 629 8.68 9.58 31.72
N VAL A 630 8.09 8.58 31.07
CA VAL A 630 8.28 7.17 31.35
C VAL A 630 8.46 6.40 30.06
N THR A 631 9.57 5.68 29.94
CA THR A 631 9.90 4.84 28.81
C THR A 631 10.03 3.39 29.25
N VAL A 632 9.39 2.46 28.55
CA VAL A 632 9.54 1.02 28.78
C VAL A 632 10.34 0.41 27.65
N PHE A 633 11.38 -0.34 27.99
CA PHE A 633 12.25 -1.08 27.08
C PHE A 633 12.10 -2.58 27.30
N ASN A 634 12.15 -3.37 26.24
CA ASN A 634 12.25 -4.82 26.37
C ASN A 634 13.70 -5.27 26.70
N ALA A 635 13.90 -6.58 26.88
CA ALA A 635 15.19 -7.15 27.22
C ALA A 635 16.30 -6.97 26.15
N VAL A 636 15.95 -6.58 24.92
CA VAL A 636 16.90 -6.32 23.83
C VAL A 636 17.15 -4.82 23.61
N GLY A 637 16.62 -3.94 24.48
CA GLY A 637 16.86 -2.50 24.44
C GLY A 637 15.94 -1.72 23.51
N GLN A 638 14.98 -2.38 22.85
CA GLN A 638 13.95 -1.71 22.04
C GLN A 638 12.95 -0.99 22.95
N GLN A 639 12.67 0.28 22.67
CA GLN A 639 11.56 1.01 23.30
C GLN A 639 10.23 0.40 22.85
N VAL A 640 9.44 -0.08 23.81
CA VAL A 640 8.12 -0.68 23.56
C VAL A 640 6.97 0.21 24.00
N LEU A 641 7.24 1.20 24.86
CA LEU A 641 6.22 2.14 25.33
C LEU A 641 6.85 3.46 25.75
N PHE A 642 6.17 4.57 25.48
CA PHE A 642 6.53 5.90 25.97
C PHE A 642 5.29 6.65 26.42
N VAL A 643 5.34 7.24 27.61
CA VAL A 643 4.23 7.98 28.21
C VAL A 643 4.77 9.22 28.92
N GLU A 644 4.14 10.37 28.71
CA GLU A 644 4.46 11.63 29.38
C GLU A 644 3.40 12.01 30.40
N ASN A 645 3.82 12.63 31.51
CA ASN A 645 2.97 13.22 32.55
C ASN A 645 1.87 12.27 33.08
N ARG A 646 2.17 10.97 33.18
CA ARG A 646 1.27 9.96 33.75
C ARG A 646 1.97 9.06 34.75
N ASN A 647 1.26 8.77 35.83
CA ASN A 647 1.69 7.89 36.92
C ASN A 647 1.01 6.51 36.88
N GLU A 648 0.12 6.30 35.91
CA GLU A 648 -0.57 5.03 35.63
C GLU A 648 -0.34 4.70 34.16
N ILE A 649 0.28 3.55 33.90
CA ILE A 649 0.72 3.12 32.58
C ILE A 649 0.06 1.79 32.23
N ASP A 650 -0.69 1.79 31.14
CA ASP A 650 -1.27 0.58 30.55
C ASP A 650 -0.18 -0.20 29.81
N VAL A 651 -0.01 -1.46 30.21
CA VAL A 651 1.00 -2.40 29.69
C VAL A 651 0.36 -3.73 29.26
N ALA A 652 -0.98 -3.76 29.07
CA ALA A 652 -1.72 -4.97 28.74
C ALA A 652 -1.25 -5.64 27.43
N GLU A 653 -0.80 -4.83 26.46
CA GLU A 653 -0.34 -5.30 25.14
C GLU A 653 1.11 -5.81 25.15
N LEU A 654 1.85 -5.64 26.26
CA LEU A 654 3.22 -6.14 26.38
C LEU A 654 3.23 -7.65 26.66
N ASN A 655 4.00 -8.41 25.88
CA ASN A 655 4.20 -9.85 26.11
C ASN A 655 4.88 -10.14 27.46
N SER A 656 4.62 -11.28 28.08
CA SER A 656 5.29 -11.73 29.31
C SER A 656 6.80 -11.77 29.13
N GLY A 657 7.56 -11.14 30.03
CA GLY A 657 9.00 -10.96 29.84
C GLY A 657 9.67 -9.96 30.78
N LEU A 658 10.97 -9.75 30.55
CA LEU A 658 11.78 -8.78 31.27
C LEU A 658 11.72 -7.43 30.57
N TYR A 659 11.45 -6.38 31.33
CA TYR A 659 11.42 -5.00 30.86
C TYR A 659 12.24 -4.08 31.77
N PHE A 660 12.67 -2.95 31.21
CA PHE A 660 13.32 -1.87 31.92
C PHE A 660 12.48 -0.61 31.76
N VAL A 661 12.09 0.00 32.88
CA VAL A 661 11.30 1.22 32.91
C VAL A 661 12.20 2.37 33.32
N ARG A 662 12.40 3.33 32.41
CA ARG A 662 13.17 4.55 32.62
C ARG A 662 12.21 5.69 32.91
N LEU A 663 12.41 6.36 34.03
CA LEU A 663 11.73 7.59 34.41
C LEU A 663 12.65 8.78 34.17
N VAL A 664 12.09 9.92 33.76
CA VAL A 664 12.81 11.20 33.67
C VAL A 664 12.05 12.25 34.48
N ASP A 665 12.75 12.99 35.33
CA ASP A 665 12.16 14.09 36.12
C ASP A 665 12.22 15.45 35.41
N ASN A 666 11.60 16.47 36.02
CA ASN A 666 11.56 17.85 35.52
C ASN A 666 12.93 18.56 35.48
N LYS A 667 13.98 17.95 36.04
CA LYS A 667 15.37 18.44 36.03
C LYS A 667 16.26 17.63 35.09
N GLY A 668 15.71 16.67 34.35
CA GLY A 668 16.43 15.81 33.41
C GLY A 668 17.15 14.63 34.04
N ASN A 669 16.97 14.39 35.35
CA ASN A 669 17.54 13.20 35.98
C ASN A 669 16.81 11.95 35.49
N THR A 670 17.48 10.80 35.46
CA THR A 670 16.86 9.55 35.01
C THR A 670 16.94 8.45 36.08
N LEU A 671 15.89 7.63 36.18
CA LEU A 671 15.84 6.44 37.02
C LEU A 671 15.37 5.25 36.21
N THR A 672 16.21 4.22 36.07
CA THR A 672 15.82 2.97 35.41
C THR A 672 15.56 1.87 36.43
N LYS A 673 14.40 1.22 36.35
CA LYS A 673 14.02 0.06 37.18
C LYS A 673 13.66 -1.13 36.32
N LYS A 674 14.14 -2.30 36.75
CA LYS A 674 13.80 -3.59 36.16
C LYS A 674 12.41 -4.04 36.60
N ILE A 675 11.55 -4.36 35.65
CA ILE A 675 10.19 -4.85 35.88
C ILE A 675 9.98 -6.18 35.11
N ILE A 676 9.18 -7.08 35.69
CA ILE A 676 8.83 -8.37 35.06
C ILE A 676 7.34 -8.33 34.71
N LYS A 677 6.99 -8.55 33.44
CA LYS A 677 5.59 -8.76 33.00
C LYS A 677 5.23 -10.23 33.11
N GLN A 678 4.13 -10.53 33.80
CA GLN A 678 3.53 -11.86 33.82
C GLN A 678 2.53 -12.07 32.70
#